data_AF-A0A7Y5R264-F1
#
_entry.id   AF-A0A7Y5R264-F1
#
_cell.length_a   1.000
_cell.length_b   1.000
_cell.length_c   1.000
_cell.angle_alpha   90.00
_cell.angle_beta   90.00
_cell.angle_gamma   90.00
#
_symmetry.space_group_name_H-M   'P 1'
#
loop_
_entity.id
_entity.type
_entity.pdbx_description
1 polymer ?
#
loop_
_entity_poly.entity_id
_entity_poly.type
_entity_poly.pdbx_seq_one_letter_code
_entity_poly.pdbx_strand_id
1 'polypeptide(L)'
;VHFYLVNDDNGAPPVDAPLDYIIYEIFEMVEETNIYYTNGMKFFVCDITTDAINSTWLQNTQAGVANLYNAAHYAEAVNVYIVKKLDKGALGTASVIGQEYAAVALVGVGSAINLAHELGHNFALEHTQRSGIAYLPDNSCNPNPLWSVVCENCNSCAGMTCPLCTGDYISDTPVDPGPGYIEPTVYNPNYYTLCPDPGTNPCIVIENGVPLPYEYYPDRTNLMSYYAFRDHFTSMQLNVLLASLLTHPNRAFLLDTELPECSNITQPDVFYVAQKGKVNRVRQTSSSYEFDPMDEVRINVFEESSSQNCVKVSSTAGEYAVTECTGQFSEDEDYAIGQFLPGNTSGIFEHNNGVTTFDVLTIRRHVLATEELERPYRWIAADVNNSGSITTQDLLIMRKVILGIGSFQQVPSWRFLPEYVLHPQFMFEPYFENNPFTAIWYSSGGNRTYLASQSPSGKSYLDDITLNLLDPDVSMPANWSFRGIKSGDVDFSADVSVPMLNEDHGYSFSADPHTCLETGQTAVVLVKANAPGKIDGYQMGIRFDEGAVQILGYNQGDVSPFSLDNFGETNINDGELRTMWIDYAGSPIVLNNTTKNLFKLHIKALRQVCDIEDYIELDHTIIENLFYDPDLNLKPVSLTLELQPEEIKHKVLSVYPNPTSDAVTFDVELGEAATVSIQLLDSSNTSINSSGSYAAGIHSIAFTSTSTLLSGMLTYRVTIGNELYTGNIVKVN
;
A
#
# COMPACT_ATOMS: atom_id res chain seq x y z
N VAL A 1 20.45 7.76 -35.76
CA VAL A 1 21.29 7.44 -34.59
C VAL A 1 22.06 6.18 -34.89
N HIS A 2 23.37 6.16 -34.65
CA HIS A 2 24.24 5.01 -34.88
C HIS A 2 24.68 4.45 -33.53
N PHE A 3 24.40 3.19 -33.24
CA PHE A 3 24.75 2.55 -31.97
C PHE A 3 26.06 1.77 -32.09
N TYR A 4 26.87 1.82 -31.02
CA TYR A 4 28.12 1.09 -30.89
C TYR A 4 28.07 0.29 -29.59
N LEU A 5 28.21 -1.04 -29.68
CA LEU A 5 28.39 -1.87 -28.50
C LEU A 5 29.86 -1.84 -28.11
N VAL A 6 30.17 -1.24 -26.96
CA VAL A 6 31.53 -1.16 -26.43
C VAL A 6 31.78 -2.36 -25.54
N ASN A 7 32.46 -3.35 -26.09
CA ASN A 7 32.88 -4.54 -25.36
C ASN A 7 33.89 -4.15 -24.27
N ASP A 8 34.11 -5.03 -23.29
CA ASP A 8 35.20 -4.89 -22.32
C ASP A 8 36.57 -5.25 -22.94
N ASP A 9 37.66 -5.01 -22.22
CA ASP A 9 39.04 -5.32 -22.64
C ASP A 9 39.28 -6.81 -22.95
N ASN A 10 38.41 -7.71 -22.48
CA ASN A 10 38.44 -9.15 -22.73
C ASN A 10 37.56 -9.57 -23.92
N GLY A 11 36.81 -8.63 -24.53
CA GLY A 11 35.84 -8.89 -25.59
C GLY A 11 34.47 -9.35 -25.09
N ALA A 12 34.14 -9.17 -23.81
CA ALA A 12 32.78 -9.43 -23.32
C ALA A 12 31.84 -8.24 -23.65
N PRO A 13 30.56 -8.48 -23.97
CA PRO A 13 29.63 -7.41 -24.35
C PRO A 13 29.35 -6.41 -23.21
N PRO A 14 28.88 -5.18 -23.54
CA PRO A 14 28.51 -4.18 -22.53
C PRO A 14 27.33 -4.63 -21.67
N VAL A 15 26.44 -5.45 -22.21
CA VAL A 15 25.26 -6.03 -21.57
C VAL A 15 25.40 -7.55 -21.58
N ASP A 16 25.19 -8.22 -20.46
CA ASP A 16 25.32 -9.67 -20.32
C ASP A 16 24.07 -10.40 -20.85
N ALA A 17 23.74 -10.18 -22.13
CA ALA A 17 22.57 -10.71 -22.82
C ALA A 17 22.88 -11.10 -24.29
N PRO A 18 22.01 -11.88 -24.96
CA PRO A 18 22.17 -12.20 -26.38
C PRO A 18 22.15 -10.95 -27.27
N LEU A 19 22.91 -10.96 -28.37
CA LEU A 19 23.00 -9.80 -29.27
C LEU A 19 21.63 -9.37 -29.81
N ASP A 20 20.77 -10.32 -30.15
CA ASP A 20 19.43 -10.04 -30.70
C ASP A 20 18.54 -9.29 -29.69
N TYR A 21 18.67 -9.60 -28.38
CA TYR A 21 18.01 -8.84 -27.30
C TYR A 21 18.52 -7.40 -27.23
N ILE A 22 19.84 -7.21 -27.30
CA ILE A 22 20.46 -5.88 -27.24
C ILE A 22 20.04 -5.03 -28.45
N ILE A 23 19.91 -5.64 -29.64
CA ILE A 23 19.39 -4.97 -30.84
C ILE A 23 17.92 -4.60 -30.66
N TYR A 24 17.09 -5.54 -30.21
CA TYR A 24 15.66 -5.32 -29.95
C TYR A 24 15.44 -4.13 -28.97
N GLU A 25 16.11 -4.15 -27.81
CA GLU A 25 16.06 -3.08 -26.81
C GLU A 25 16.54 -1.71 -27.33
N ILE A 26 17.43 -1.70 -28.33
CA ILE A 26 17.87 -0.45 -28.99
C ILE A 26 16.75 0.15 -29.87
N PHE A 27 15.90 -0.68 -30.49
CA PHE A 27 14.74 -0.19 -31.24
C PHE A 27 13.68 0.38 -30.30
N GLU A 28 13.25 -0.39 -29.30
CA GLU A 28 12.26 0.04 -28.29
C GLU A 28 12.69 1.32 -27.58
N MET A 29 13.92 1.37 -27.06
CA MET A 29 14.45 2.56 -26.38
C MET A 29 14.44 3.81 -27.26
N VAL A 30 14.62 3.68 -28.59
CA VAL A 30 14.54 4.83 -29.52
C VAL A 30 13.11 5.23 -29.82
N GLU A 31 12.19 4.26 -29.98
CA GLU A 31 10.76 4.54 -30.16
C GLU A 31 10.17 5.25 -28.93
N GLU A 32 10.39 4.73 -27.73
CA GLU A 32 10.01 5.37 -26.47
C GLU A 32 10.64 6.77 -26.33
N THR A 33 11.93 6.93 -26.65
CA THR A 33 12.63 8.23 -26.57
C THR A 33 11.92 9.29 -27.40
N ASN A 34 11.38 8.93 -28.56
CA ASN A 34 10.66 9.86 -29.44
C ASN A 34 9.37 10.42 -28.83
N ILE A 35 8.77 9.76 -27.83
CA ILE A 35 7.55 10.24 -27.15
C ILE A 35 7.81 11.58 -26.46
N TYR A 36 9.02 11.78 -25.92
CA TYR A 36 9.41 13.01 -25.21
C TYR A 36 9.64 14.21 -26.15
N TYR A 37 9.93 13.99 -27.44
CA TYR A 37 10.26 15.04 -28.41
C TYR A 37 9.02 15.55 -29.17
N THR A 38 8.07 16.10 -28.43
CA THR A 38 6.77 16.57 -28.96
C THR A 38 6.87 17.79 -29.89
N ASN A 39 8.07 18.36 -30.07
CA ASN A 39 8.38 19.46 -31.01
C ASN A 39 8.50 19.01 -32.49
N GLY A 40 8.36 17.71 -32.76
CA GLY A 40 8.47 17.14 -34.11
C GLY A 40 9.88 16.67 -34.48
N MET A 41 10.87 16.79 -33.59
CA MET A 41 12.13 16.05 -33.74
C MET A 41 11.86 14.55 -33.58
N LYS A 42 12.51 13.72 -34.40
CA LYS A 42 12.48 12.26 -34.28
C LYS A 42 13.86 11.66 -34.52
N PHE A 43 14.12 10.56 -33.84
CA PHE A 43 15.32 9.76 -33.90
C PHE A 43 15.00 8.37 -34.46
N PHE A 44 15.88 7.87 -35.31
CA PHE A 44 15.77 6.56 -35.95
C PHE A 44 17.05 5.77 -35.70
N VAL A 45 16.95 4.46 -35.49
CA VAL A 45 18.11 3.55 -35.50
C VAL A 45 18.60 3.43 -36.94
N CYS A 46 19.84 3.86 -37.22
CA CYS A 46 20.41 3.85 -38.55
C CYS A 46 21.51 2.82 -38.79
N ASP A 47 22.28 2.49 -37.76
CA ASP A 47 23.15 1.32 -37.78
C ASP A 47 23.46 0.87 -36.34
N ILE A 48 23.90 -0.38 -36.18
CA ILE A 48 24.35 -0.97 -34.91
C ILE A 48 25.65 -1.71 -35.19
N THR A 49 26.76 -1.15 -34.72
CA THR A 49 28.09 -1.74 -34.89
C THR A 49 28.52 -2.48 -33.62
N THR A 50 28.73 -3.79 -33.75
CA THR A 50 29.38 -4.62 -32.72
C THR A 50 30.91 -4.58 -32.90
N ASP A 51 31.65 -4.89 -31.83
CA ASP A 51 33.08 -5.23 -31.85
C ASP A 51 34.05 -4.16 -32.38
N ALA A 52 33.59 -2.91 -32.57
CA ALA A 52 34.44 -1.81 -33.02
C ALA A 52 35.31 -1.19 -31.90
N ILE A 53 34.91 -1.34 -30.64
CA ILE A 53 35.57 -0.72 -29.49
C ILE A 53 35.59 -1.70 -28.30
N ASN A 54 36.78 -1.88 -27.70
CA ASN A 54 36.97 -2.59 -26.44
C ASN A 54 37.47 -1.60 -25.36
N SER A 55 36.79 -1.50 -24.22
CA SER A 55 37.21 -0.72 -23.04
C SER A 55 36.48 -1.15 -21.76
N THR A 56 37.20 -1.60 -20.72
CA THR A 56 36.59 -1.82 -19.38
C THR A 56 36.32 -0.53 -18.60
N TRP A 57 36.91 0.61 -18.98
CA TRP A 57 36.93 1.81 -18.12
C TRP A 57 36.80 3.10 -18.93
N LEU A 58 35.63 3.73 -18.80
CA LEU A 58 35.29 4.97 -19.48
C LEU A 58 34.97 6.06 -18.46
N GLN A 59 35.49 7.26 -18.73
CA GLN A 59 35.29 8.44 -17.90
C GLN A 59 33.96 9.09 -18.27
N ASN A 60 33.10 9.38 -17.29
CA ASN A 60 32.00 10.32 -17.41
C ASN A 60 32.56 11.75 -17.53
N THR A 61 33.09 12.06 -18.70
CA THR A 61 33.57 13.39 -19.09
C THR A 61 33.44 13.57 -20.60
N GLN A 62 33.43 14.83 -21.05
CA GLN A 62 33.56 15.18 -22.47
C GLN A 62 34.78 14.52 -23.14
N ALA A 63 35.88 14.31 -22.41
CA ALA A 63 37.07 13.62 -22.93
C ALA A 63 36.84 12.11 -23.12
N GLY A 64 36.04 11.47 -22.26
CA GLY A 64 35.63 10.08 -22.41
C GLY A 64 34.79 9.86 -23.67
N VAL A 65 33.78 10.71 -23.88
CA VAL A 65 32.94 10.70 -25.09
C VAL A 65 33.76 11.01 -26.35
N ALA A 66 34.68 11.98 -26.30
CA ALA A 66 35.60 12.27 -27.39
C ALA A 66 36.48 11.07 -27.77
N ASN A 67 36.95 10.30 -26.79
CA ASN A 67 37.78 9.12 -27.05
C ASN A 67 37.00 8.01 -27.76
N LEU A 68 35.72 7.80 -27.39
CA LEU A 68 34.83 6.86 -28.08
C LEU A 68 34.57 7.29 -29.53
N TYR A 69 34.23 8.57 -29.72
CA TYR A 69 34.03 9.16 -31.05
C TYR A 69 35.27 9.04 -31.94
N ASN A 70 36.46 9.33 -31.40
CA ASN A 70 37.72 9.18 -32.14
C ASN A 70 38.11 7.71 -32.41
N ALA A 71 37.57 6.74 -31.66
CA ALA A 71 37.81 5.32 -31.87
C ALA A 71 36.95 4.75 -33.01
N ALA A 72 35.64 5.01 -32.99
CA ALA A 72 34.73 4.68 -34.09
C ALA A 72 33.51 5.62 -34.06
N HIS A 73 33.14 6.19 -35.21
CA HIS A 73 31.94 7.00 -35.38
C HIS A 73 31.43 6.96 -36.83
N TYR A 74 30.18 7.36 -36.99
CA TYR A 74 29.54 7.70 -38.26
C TYR A 74 29.30 9.20 -38.29
N ALA A 75 29.85 9.87 -39.31
CA ALA A 75 29.90 11.34 -39.35
C ALA A 75 28.54 12.00 -39.56
N GLU A 76 27.56 11.29 -40.11
CA GLU A 76 26.23 11.79 -40.46
C GLU A 76 25.15 11.32 -39.44
N ALA A 77 25.55 10.95 -38.22
CA ALA A 77 24.63 10.51 -37.17
C ALA A 77 25.02 11.05 -35.78
N VAL A 78 24.04 11.03 -34.86
CA VAL A 78 24.34 11.00 -33.42
C VAL A 78 24.86 9.60 -33.09
N ASN A 79 26.03 9.52 -32.46
CA ASN A 79 26.74 8.28 -32.15
C ASN A 79 26.48 7.89 -30.69
N VAL A 80 25.79 6.77 -30.45
CA VAL A 80 25.44 6.29 -29.11
C VAL A 80 26.29 5.06 -28.75
N TYR A 81 27.10 5.18 -27.71
CA TYR A 81 27.97 4.12 -27.22
C TYR A 81 27.29 3.43 -26.03
N ILE A 82 26.93 2.16 -26.20
CA ILE A 82 26.41 1.32 -25.12
C ILE A 82 27.62 0.74 -24.38
N VAL A 83 27.75 1.05 -23.09
CA VAL A 83 28.93 0.73 -22.28
C VAL A 83 28.54 -0.06 -21.03
N LYS A 84 29.46 -0.88 -20.51
CA LYS A 84 29.20 -1.69 -19.29
C LYS A 84 29.12 -0.85 -18.00
N LYS A 85 29.85 0.27 -17.95
CA LYS A 85 29.90 1.21 -16.81
C LYS A 85 30.59 2.52 -17.19
N LEU A 86 30.23 3.59 -16.50
CA LEU A 86 30.98 4.84 -16.43
C LEU A 86 31.59 5.01 -15.02
N ASP A 87 32.62 5.84 -14.88
CA ASP A 87 33.14 6.17 -13.55
C ASP A 87 32.11 6.93 -12.69
N LYS A 88 32.30 6.86 -11.36
CA LYS A 88 31.38 7.43 -10.35
C LYS A 88 29.94 6.90 -10.36
N GLY A 89 29.63 5.86 -11.13
CA GLY A 89 28.29 5.24 -11.16
C GLY A 89 27.26 6.04 -11.98
N ALA A 90 27.71 6.89 -12.89
CA ALA A 90 26.81 7.60 -13.81
C ALA A 90 26.15 6.64 -14.82
N LEU A 91 24.91 6.97 -15.20
CA LEU A 91 24.10 6.19 -16.13
C LEU A 91 24.26 6.64 -17.59
N GLY A 92 24.69 7.89 -17.82
CA GLY A 92 24.91 8.47 -19.14
C GLY A 92 25.96 9.59 -19.13
N THR A 93 26.36 10.01 -20.33
CA THR A 93 27.12 11.25 -20.58
C THR A 93 27.11 11.63 -22.08
N ALA A 94 26.97 12.91 -22.42
CA ALA A 94 26.84 13.39 -23.81
C ALA A 94 27.88 14.44 -24.23
N SER A 95 28.18 14.53 -25.52
CA SER A 95 28.90 15.67 -26.09
C SER A 95 28.01 16.92 -26.11
N VAL A 96 28.49 18.03 -25.55
CA VAL A 96 27.74 19.30 -25.58
C VAL A 96 27.86 19.98 -26.95
N ILE A 97 26.96 20.93 -27.24
CA ILE A 97 26.87 21.59 -28.55
C ILE A 97 28.13 22.32 -29.02
N GLY A 98 29.00 22.74 -28.08
CA GLY A 98 30.31 23.33 -28.38
C GLY A 98 31.33 22.35 -28.99
N GLN A 99 31.02 21.05 -29.05
CA GLN A 99 31.81 20.04 -29.76
C GLN A 99 31.33 19.90 -31.20
N GLU A 100 32.27 19.74 -32.15
CA GLU A 100 31.98 19.56 -33.58
C GLU A 100 31.25 18.23 -33.90
N TYR A 101 31.20 17.31 -32.94
CA TYR A 101 30.60 15.98 -33.07
C TYR A 101 29.39 15.79 -32.14
N ALA A 102 28.48 14.90 -32.58
CA ALA A 102 27.31 14.47 -31.82
C ALA A 102 27.51 13.02 -31.31
N ALA A 103 27.74 12.88 -30.00
CA ALA A 103 27.97 11.59 -29.36
C ALA A 103 27.36 11.53 -27.95
N VAL A 104 26.95 10.33 -27.53
CA VAL A 104 26.36 10.00 -26.23
C VAL A 104 26.93 8.65 -25.79
N ALA A 105 27.24 8.46 -24.50
CA ALA A 105 27.52 7.15 -23.93
C ALA A 105 26.47 6.82 -22.85
N LEU A 106 25.95 5.60 -22.86
CA LEU A 106 24.91 5.12 -21.94
C LEU A 106 25.31 3.78 -21.32
N VAL A 107 24.99 3.61 -20.03
CA VAL A 107 25.20 2.34 -19.33
C VAL A 107 24.03 1.42 -19.60
N GLY A 108 24.26 0.38 -20.40
CA GLY A 108 23.23 -0.60 -20.80
C GLY A 108 22.23 -0.07 -21.83
N VAL A 109 21.14 -0.82 -22.00
CA VAL A 109 19.99 -0.55 -22.88
C VAL A 109 18.70 -0.52 -22.04
N GLY A 110 17.54 -0.26 -22.65
CA GLY A 110 16.24 -0.28 -21.95
C GLY A 110 16.00 0.94 -21.04
N SER A 111 16.48 2.13 -21.43
CA SER A 111 16.20 3.37 -20.68
C SER A 111 16.06 4.59 -21.58
N ALA A 112 14.86 4.75 -22.14
CA ALA A 112 14.51 5.90 -22.97
C ALA A 112 14.64 7.25 -22.24
N ILE A 113 14.34 7.30 -20.94
CA ILE A 113 14.53 8.50 -20.09
C ILE A 113 16.00 8.94 -20.08
N ASN A 114 16.95 8.00 -19.95
CA ASN A 114 18.37 8.34 -19.94
C ASN A 114 18.87 8.72 -21.35
N LEU A 115 18.39 8.04 -22.40
CA LEU A 115 18.70 8.43 -23.78
C LEU A 115 18.17 9.83 -24.11
N ALA A 116 16.92 10.15 -23.74
CA ALA A 116 16.32 11.47 -23.89
C ALA A 116 17.09 12.56 -23.13
N HIS A 117 17.47 12.31 -21.87
CA HIS A 117 18.29 13.23 -21.06
C HIS A 117 19.62 13.57 -21.75
N GLU A 118 20.37 12.55 -22.18
CA GLU A 118 21.69 12.75 -22.80
C GLU A 118 21.58 13.35 -24.21
N LEU A 119 20.55 13.00 -24.98
CA LEU A 119 20.23 13.72 -26.22
C LEU A 119 19.85 15.18 -25.94
N GLY A 120 19.19 15.47 -24.82
CA GLY A 120 18.92 16.82 -24.32
C GLY A 120 20.19 17.66 -24.22
N HIS A 121 21.21 17.14 -23.54
CA HIS A 121 22.56 17.74 -23.51
C HIS A 121 23.20 17.84 -24.90
N ASN A 122 23.01 16.83 -25.74
CA ASN A 122 23.55 16.83 -27.09
C ASN A 122 23.02 18.00 -27.94
N PHE A 123 21.77 18.41 -27.71
CA PHE A 123 21.10 19.53 -28.35
C PHE A 123 21.01 20.80 -27.49
N ALA A 124 21.98 21.01 -26.59
CA ALA A 124 22.23 22.24 -25.80
C ALA A 124 21.37 22.51 -24.56
N LEU A 125 20.62 21.52 -24.04
CA LEU A 125 20.06 21.65 -22.70
C LEU A 125 21.15 21.46 -21.63
N GLU A 126 20.96 22.11 -20.49
CA GLU A 126 21.79 21.99 -19.30
C GLU A 126 20.95 21.38 -18.17
N HIS A 127 21.58 20.93 -17.09
CA HIS A 127 20.84 20.46 -15.92
C HIS A 127 20.05 21.60 -15.27
N THR A 128 18.80 21.34 -14.88
CA THR A 128 17.95 22.29 -14.12
C THR A 128 18.67 22.83 -12.87
N GLN A 129 19.42 21.97 -12.18
CA GLN A 129 20.10 22.25 -10.92
C GLN A 129 21.46 22.98 -10.99
N ARG A 130 21.88 23.51 -12.15
CA ARG A 130 23.29 23.89 -12.36
C ARG A 130 23.79 25.01 -11.42
N SER A 131 24.90 24.75 -10.74
CA SER A 131 25.58 25.71 -9.86
C SER A 131 26.35 26.78 -10.64
N GLY A 132 25.67 27.87 -11.01
CA GLY A 132 26.32 29.15 -11.34
C GLY A 132 25.84 29.79 -12.64
N ILE A 133 25.35 31.02 -12.51
CA ILE A 133 25.27 31.99 -13.60
C ILE A 133 26.69 32.47 -13.91
N ALA A 134 27.18 32.25 -15.13
CA ALA A 134 28.40 32.89 -15.59
C ALA A 134 28.12 34.38 -15.86
N TYR A 135 28.63 35.27 -15.02
CA TYR A 135 28.53 36.72 -15.24
C TYR A 135 29.24 37.11 -16.55
N LEU A 136 28.50 37.72 -17.48
CA LEU A 136 29.11 38.56 -18.50
C LEU A 136 29.60 39.87 -17.84
N PRO A 137 30.73 40.47 -18.27
CA PRO A 137 31.32 41.63 -17.61
C PRO A 137 30.48 42.93 -17.59
N ASP A 138 29.31 42.95 -18.23
CA ASP A 138 28.46 44.14 -18.42
C ASP A 138 27.05 44.02 -17.79
N ASN A 139 26.74 42.92 -17.10
CA ASN A 139 25.42 42.64 -16.52
C ASN A 139 24.24 42.69 -17.52
N SER A 140 24.48 42.46 -18.81
CA SER A 140 23.41 42.23 -19.78
C SER A 140 22.97 40.76 -19.79
N CYS A 141 21.65 40.51 -19.87
CA CYS A 141 21.17 39.23 -20.37
C CYS A 141 21.53 39.16 -21.86
N ASN A 142 22.20 38.10 -22.29
CA ASN A 142 22.32 37.80 -23.71
C ASN A 142 21.23 36.80 -24.13
N PRO A 143 20.10 37.24 -24.71
CA PRO A 143 19.17 36.31 -25.32
C PRO A 143 19.84 35.64 -26.55
N ASN A 144 20.10 34.33 -26.45
CA ASN A 144 20.78 33.46 -27.42
C ASN A 144 19.89 32.24 -27.82
N PRO A 145 19.72 31.85 -29.12
CA PRO A 145 20.81 31.19 -29.88
C PRO A 145 20.87 31.53 -31.41
N LEU A 146 20.82 32.77 -31.89
CA LEU A 146 20.83 34.03 -31.17
C LEU A 146 19.37 34.52 -31.08
N TRP A 147 18.84 34.75 -29.87
CA TRP A 147 17.39 34.91 -29.69
C TRP A 147 16.93 36.34 -29.99
N SER A 148 15.65 36.39 -30.34
CA SER A 148 14.77 37.45 -29.89
C SER A 148 13.39 36.84 -29.61
N VAL A 149 13.23 36.20 -28.45
CA VAL A 149 11.91 35.96 -27.84
C VAL A 149 11.98 36.35 -26.35
N VAL A 150 11.67 37.62 -26.10
CA VAL A 150 11.12 38.21 -24.86
C VAL A 150 11.53 37.56 -23.52
N CYS A 151 12.59 38.09 -22.89
CA CYS A 151 12.75 38.08 -21.43
C CYS A 151 12.63 39.50 -20.87
N GLU A 152 11.47 40.13 -21.04
CA GLU A 152 11.17 41.40 -20.36
C GLU A 152 10.84 41.14 -18.88
N ASN A 153 11.81 41.42 -18.00
CA ASN A 153 11.75 41.39 -16.52
C ASN A 153 12.03 40.05 -15.79
N CYS A 154 13.16 39.41 -16.09
CA CYS A 154 13.78 38.47 -15.14
C CYS A 154 14.46 39.24 -13.99
N ASN A 155 13.68 39.64 -12.97
CA ASN A 155 14.24 40.04 -11.67
C ASN A 155 14.81 38.79 -10.98
N SER A 156 16.12 38.60 -11.10
CA SER A 156 16.87 37.41 -10.68
C SER A 156 16.49 36.87 -9.29
N CYS A 157 16.06 35.61 -9.25
CA CYS A 157 15.86 34.78 -8.07
C CYS A 157 15.03 35.37 -6.90
N ALA A 158 14.08 36.28 -7.14
CA ALA A 158 13.21 36.83 -6.09
C ALA A 158 13.93 37.39 -4.83
N GLY A 159 15.20 37.81 -4.96
CA GLY A 159 16.02 38.30 -3.85
C GLY A 159 16.89 37.25 -3.12
N MET A 160 16.94 36.01 -3.61
CA MET A 160 17.86 34.97 -3.13
C MET A 160 19.33 35.33 -3.46
N THR A 161 20.24 35.01 -2.54
CA THR A 161 21.70 35.12 -2.74
C THR A 161 22.32 33.77 -3.05
N CYS A 162 23.36 33.74 -3.89
CA CYS A 162 24.21 32.57 -4.13
C CYS A 162 24.64 31.93 -2.78
N PRO A 163 24.49 30.60 -2.57
CA PRO A 163 24.31 29.55 -3.57
C PRO A 163 22.87 29.28 -4.06
N LEU A 164 21.86 29.99 -3.56
CA LEU A 164 20.43 29.68 -3.78
C LEU A 164 19.87 30.12 -5.15
N CYS A 165 20.74 30.38 -6.14
CA CYS A 165 20.39 30.76 -7.51
C CYS A 165 20.99 29.75 -8.49
N THR A 166 20.19 28.81 -8.95
CA THR A 166 20.58 27.68 -9.80
C THR A 166 19.51 27.45 -10.86
N GLY A 167 19.92 27.03 -12.06
CA GLY A 167 19.05 27.00 -13.24
C GLY A 167 19.79 26.61 -14.53
N ASP A 168 19.03 26.21 -15.55
CA ASP A 168 19.52 25.80 -16.88
C ASP A 168 19.50 26.94 -17.93
N TYR A 169 19.29 28.19 -17.50
CA TYR A 169 19.13 29.39 -18.34
C TYR A 169 17.85 29.44 -19.19
N ILE A 170 16.89 28.56 -18.92
CA ILE A 170 15.55 28.57 -19.54
C ILE A 170 14.57 29.24 -18.56
N SER A 171 13.51 29.88 -19.06
CA SER A 171 12.64 30.73 -18.23
C SER A 171 11.29 30.12 -17.85
N ASP A 172 10.90 29.00 -18.47
CA ASP A 172 9.75 28.19 -18.05
C ASP A 172 10.16 26.98 -17.18
N THR A 173 11.45 26.77 -16.98
CA THR A 173 12.03 25.85 -15.99
C THR A 173 12.12 26.57 -14.62
N PRO A 174 11.49 26.03 -13.56
CA PRO A 174 11.57 26.63 -12.23
C PRO A 174 12.98 26.59 -11.64
N VAL A 175 13.23 27.43 -10.63
CA VAL A 175 14.48 27.39 -9.84
C VAL A 175 14.60 26.02 -9.15
N ASP A 176 15.68 25.32 -9.48
CA ASP A 176 16.03 24.03 -8.95
C ASP A 176 17.47 24.08 -8.40
N PRO A 177 17.73 23.84 -7.10
CA PRO A 177 19.06 23.66 -6.52
C PRO A 177 19.52 22.20 -6.49
N GLY A 178 18.69 21.28 -6.97
CA GLY A 178 18.96 19.84 -7.00
C GLY A 178 18.49 19.11 -5.74
N PRO A 179 18.38 17.77 -5.80
CA PRO A 179 18.18 16.92 -4.63
C PRO A 179 19.48 16.76 -3.81
N GLY A 180 19.35 16.67 -2.49
CA GLY A 180 20.42 16.18 -1.61
C GLY A 180 20.86 17.18 -0.53
N TYR A 181 22.16 17.42 -0.42
CA TYR A 181 22.72 18.31 0.60
C TYR A 181 24.02 18.98 0.16
N ILE A 182 24.29 20.17 0.71
CA ILE A 182 25.56 20.87 0.60
C ILE A 182 26.32 20.70 1.92
N GLU A 183 27.45 20.00 1.87
CA GLU A 183 28.35 19.85 3.01
C GLU A 183 29.11 21.15 3.34
N PRO A 184 29.46 21.39 4.62
CA PRO A 184 30.35 22.46 5.03
C PRO A 184 31.71 22.40 4.31
N THR A 185 32.16 23.55 3.86
CA THR A 185 33.49 23.76 3.28
C THR A 185 34.27 24.83 4.05
N VAL A 186 35.56 24.98 3.76
CA VAL A 186 36.41 26.04 4.34
C VAL A 186 35.88 27.46 4.05
N TYR A 187 35.03 27.62 3.03
CA TYR A 187 34.44 28.90 2.61
C TYR A 187 32.96 29.07 2.99
N ASN A 188 32.26 27.98 3.32
CA ASN A 188 30.89 28.01 3.84
C ASN A 188 30.76 26.98 4.98
N PRO A 189 30.69 27.40 6.25
CA PRO A 189 30.68 26.48 7.39
C PRO A 189 29.33 25.77 7.63
N ASN A 190 28.30 26.08 6.84
CA ASN A 190 26.94 25.60 7.07
C ASN A 190 26.62 24.37 6.21
N TYR A 191 25.90 23.42 6.79
CA TYR A 191 25.30 22.28 6.10
C TYR A 191 23.90 22.69 5.60
N TYR A 192 23.55 22.37 4.36
CA TYR A 192 22.23 22.64 3.81
C TYR A 192 21.56 21.36 3.32
N THR A 193 20.32 21.10 3.73
CA THR A 193 19.48 20.07 3.07
C THR A 193 18.67 20.73 1.95
N LEU A 194 18.70 20.10 0.77
CA LEU A 194 17.99 20.51 -0.44
C LEU A 194 16.95 19.44 -0.80
N CYS A 195 15.68 19.83 -0.74
CA CYS A 195 14.47 19.04 -0.94
C CYS A 195 14.60 17.50 -0.84
N PRO A 196 14.50 16.92 0.38
CA PRO A 196 14.85 15.52 0.62
C PRO A 196 13.73 14.49 0.37
N ASP A 197 12.49 14.90 0.06
CA ASP A 197 11.32 14.00 0.00
C ASP A 197 10.56 14.15 -1.34
N PRO A 198 10.24 13.05 -2.07
CA PRO A 198 9.51 13.08 -3.35
C PRO A 198 8.13 13.77 -3.33
N GLY A 199 7.45 13.91 -2.18
CA GLY A 199 6.12 14.51 -2.08
C GLY A 199 6.04 16.01 -1.72
N THR A 200 7.15 16.70 -1.46
CA THR A 200 7.14 18.05 -0.85
C THR A 200 7.31 19.23 -1.82
N ASN A 201 6.19 19.84 -2.27
CA ASN A 201 6.19 21.15 -2.93
C ASN A 201 5.28 22.12 -2.14
N PRO A 202 5.73 23.33 -1.76
CA PRO A 202 7.07 23.91 -1.94
C PRO A 202 8.20 23.14 -1.25
N CYS A 203 9.38 23.22 -1.85
CA CYS A 203 10.65 22.90 -1.21
C CYS A 203 11.13 24.06 -0.34
N ILE A 204 11.65 23.76 0.86
CA ILE A 204 12.28 24.72 1.76
C ILE A 204 13.71 24.26 2.05
N VAL A 205 14.69 25.17 1.90
CA VAL A 205 16.09 24.88 2.23
C VAL A 205 16.28 24.88 3.74
N ILE A 206 16.97 23.87 4.28
CA ILE A 206 17.24 23.74 5.71
C ILE A 206 18.73 23.99 5.98
N GLU A 207 19.08 25.08 6.65
CA GLU A 207 20.45 25.44 7.05
C GLU A 207 20.73 24.95 8.48
N ASN A 208 21.69 24.04 8.65
CA ASN A 208 22.07 23.45 9.96
C ASN A 208 20.88 22.93 10.79
N GLY A 209 19.85 22.38 10.14
CA GLY A 209 18.62 21.91 10.78
C GLY A 209 17.53 22.98 10.98
N VAL A 210 17.74 24.22 10.53
CA VAL A 210 16.77 25.33 10.61
C VAL A 210 16.22 25.66 9.22
N PRO A 211 14.90 25.57 8.98
CA PRO A 211 14.30 26.01 7.72
C PRO A 211 14.53 27.50 7.44
N LEU A 212 15.01 27.82 6.25
CA LEU A 212 15.16 29.19 5.76
C LEU A 212 13.80 29.74 5.26
N PRO A 213 13.57 31.06 5.27
CA PRO A 213 12.29 31.67 4.86
C PRO A 213 12.14 31.77 3.33
N TYR A 214 12.66 30.78 2.59
CA TYR A 214 12.70 30.77 1.13
C TYR A 214 12.14 29.45 0.59
N GLU A 215 11.01 29.56 -0.11
CA GLU A 215 10.37 28.47 -0.83
C GLU A 215 10.81 28.47 -2.30
N TYR A 216 10.92 27.27 -2.89
CA TYR A 216 11.08 27.06 -4.32
C TYR A 216 10.25 25.85 -4.77
N TYR A 217 9.94 25.78 -6.06
CA TYR A 217 9.03 24.78 -6.64
C TYR A 217 9.74 24.14 -7.84
N PRO A 218 10.70 23.22 -7.64
CA PRO A 218 11.45 22.63 -8.73
C PRO A 218 10.49 21.78 -9.59
N ASP A 219 10.67 21.84 -10.91
CA ASP A 219 10.05 20.87 -11.81
C ASP A 219 10.83 19.56 -11.71
N ARG A 220 10.29 18.64 -10.90
CA ARG A 220 10.92 17.36 -10.61
C ARG A 220 10.71 16.33 -11.71
N THR A 221 9.68 16.48 -12.53
CA THR A 221 9.43 15.54 -13.63
C THR A 221 10.08 15.99 -14.94
N ASN A 222 10.80 17.12 -14.91
CA ASN A 222 11.70 17.53 -15.98
C ASN A 222 12.77 16.47 -16.27
N LEU A 223 12.91 16.11 -17.55
CA LEU A 223 13.94 15.20 -18.03
C LEU A 223 15.37 15.68 -17.75
N MET A 224 15.63 16.99 -17.66
CA MET A 224 16.96 17.54 -17.37
C MET A 224 17.29 17.67 -15.87
N SER A 225 16.42 17.14 -14.99
CA SER A 225 16.66 17.10 -13.54
C SER A 225 17.30 15.77 -13.09
N TYR A 226 17.73 15.69 -11.82
CA TYR A 226 18.20 14.46 -11.18
C TYR A 226 17.18 13.85 -10.19
N TYR A 227 15.92 14.26 -10.24
CA TYR A 227 14.86 13.61 -9.46
C TYR A 227 14.46 12.26 -10.10
N ALA A 228 13.86 11.37 -9.30
CA ALA A 228 13.68 9.96 -9.65
C ALA A 228 12.63 9.72 -10.76
N PHE A 229 11.55 10.52 -10.80
CA PHE A 229 10.47 10.41 -11.76
C PHE A 229 10.63 11.52 -12.80
N ARG A 230 10.79 11.18 -14.09
CA ARG A 230 10.98 12.17 -15.18
C ARG A 230 10.13 11.77 -16.40
N ASP A 231 9.39 12.71 -16.96
CA ASP A 231 8.36 12.45 -17.98
C ASP A 231 8.28 13.48 -19.12
N HIS A 232 8.91 14.66 -19.02
CA HIS A 232 8.76 15.69 -20.06
C HIS A 232 9.95 16.67 -20.19
N PHE A 233 9.95 17.40 -21.30
CA PHE A 233 10.68 18.66 -21.48
C PHE A 233 9.68 19.82 -21.45
N THR A 234 10.11 21.00 -20.97
CA THR A 234 9.29 22.22 -21.06
C THR A 234 9.12 22.69 -22.50
N SER A 235 8.16 23.59 -22.73
CA SER A 235 7.94 24.17 -24.06
C SER A 235 9.15 24.96 -24.56
N MET A 236 9.89 25.66 -23.69
CA MET A 236 11.10 26.37 -24.11
C MET A 236 12.31 25.44 -24.25
N GLN A 237 12.45 24.38 -23.43
CA GLN A 237 13.44 23.33 -23.66
C GLN A 237 13.25 22.70 -25.05
N LEU A 238 12.02 22.32 -25.39
CA LEU A 238 11.65 21.81 -26.71
C LEU A 238 11.97 22.79 -27.86
N ASN A 239 11.80 24.10 -27.65
CA ASN A 239 12.19 25.11 -28.63
C ASN A 239 13.72 25.23 -28.76
N VAL A 240 14.49 25.12 -27.67
CA VAL A 240 15.96 25.13 -27.71
C VAL A 240 16.49 23.91 -28.46
N LEU A 241 15.95 22.72 -28.17
CA LEU A 241 16.28 21.47 -28.86
C LEU A 241 16.09 21.58 -30.38
N LEU A 242 14.93 22.06 -30.81
CA LEU A 242 14.62 22.22 -32.23
C LEU A 242 15.45 23.33 -32.89
N ALA A 243 15.64 24.47 -32.22
CA ALA A 243 16.49 25.54 -32.74
C ALA A 243 17.95 25.08 -32.90
N SER A 244 18.47 24.33 -31.94
CA SER A 244 19.79 23.71 -31.97
C SER A 244 19.99 22.82 -33.21
N LEU A 245 19.03 21.92 -33.50
CA LEU A 245 19.04 21.11 -34.73
C LEU A 245 18.97 21.98 -36.00
N LEU A 246 18.09 22.99 -36.04
CA LEU A 246 17.84 23.79 -37.24
C LEU A 246 18.92 24.83 -37.56
N THR A 247 19.65 25.34 -36.56
CA THR A 247 20.54 26.52 -36.76
C THR A 247 21.99 26.31 -36.35
N HIS A 248 22.31 25.34 -35.49
CA HIS A 248 23.68 25.21 -34.98
C HIS A 248 24.59 24.45 -35.96
N PRO A 249 25.76 24.97 -36.36
CA PRO A 249 26.61 24.35 -37.38
C PRO A 249 27.06 22.93 -37.02
N ASN A 250 27.25 22.64 -35.73
CA ASN A 250 27.66 21.32 -35.24
C ASN A 250 26.49 20.33 -35.08
N ARG A 251 25.26 20.67 -35.49
CA ARG A 251 24.06 19.81 -35.38
C ARG A 251 23.17 19.84 -36.62
N ALA A 252 23.19 20.91 -37.40
CA ALA A 252 22.42 21.03 -38.65
C ALA A 252 22.78 20.00 -39.73
N PHE A 253 23.90 19.28 -39.60
CA PHE A 253 24.21 18.12 -40.45
C PHE A 253 23.28 16.91 -40.20
N LEU A 254 22.59 16.88 -39.04
CA LEU A 254 21.59 15.87 -38.68
C LEU A 254 20.18 16.22 -39.19
N LEU A 255 20.01 17.37 -39.83
CA LEU A 255 18.71 17.79 -40.36
C LEU A 255 18.45 17.07 -41.68
N ASP A 256 17.68 15.99 -41.61
CA ASP A 256 17.02 15.39 -42.76
C ASP A 256 15.56 15.87 -42.84
N THR A 257 15.08 16.16 -44.04
CA THR A 257 13.67 16.50 -44.32
C THR A 257 12.86 15.31 -44.82
N GLU A 258 13.52 14.20 -45.13
CA GLU A 258 12.92 12.92 -45.49
C GLU A 258 13.18 11.89 -44.36
N LEU A 259 12.72 10.65 -44.53
CA LEU A 259 13.17 9.56 -43.67
C LEU A 259 14.64 9.24 -43.98
N PRO A 260 15.54 9.20 -42.98
CA PRO A 260 16.98 9.03 -43.23
C PRO A 260 17.29 7.67 -43.88
N GLU A 261 18.23 7.66 -44.83
CA GLU A 261 18.73 6.44 -45.46
C GLU A 261 19.61 5.62 -44.49
N CYS A 262 18.94 4.88 -43.61
CA CYS A 262 19.55 3.97 -42.65
C CYS A 262 19.98 2.63 -43.28
N SER A 263 20.93 1.93 -42.63
CA SER A 263 21.26 0.53 -42.95
C SER A 263 20.01 -0.36 -42.78
N ASN A 264 19.89 -1.41 -43.60
CA ASN A 264 18.75 -2.34 -43.57
C ASN A 264 18.87 -3.32 -42.38
N ILE A 265 18.70 -2.78 -41.17
CA ILE A 265 18.57 -3.54 -39.93
C ILE A 265 17.10 -3.90 -39.75
N THR A 266 16.81 -5.19 -39.65
CA THR A 266 15.54 -5.67 -39.09
C THR A 266 15.69 -5.79 -37.58
N GLN A 267 14.74 -5.21 -36.84
CA GLN A 267 14.54 -5.52 -35.44
C GLN A 267 14.31 -7.05 -35.31
N PRO A 268 15.05 -7.76 -34.43
CA PRO A 268 14.84 -9.19 -34.23
C PRO A 268 13.48 -9.47 -33.60
N ASP A 269 12.71 -10.38 -34.19
CA ASP A 269 11.55 -11.01 -33.55
C ASP A 269 12.05 -11.94 -32.43
N VAL A 270 12.33 -11.42 -31.23
CA VAL A 270 12.74 -12.24 -30.08
C VAL A 270 12.09 -11.81 -28.78
N PHE A 271 11.06 -12.55 -28.38
CA PHE A 271 10.30 -12.32 -27.15
C PHE A 271 11.01 -12.93 -25.93
N TYR A 272 11.88 -12.14 -25.30
CA TYR A 272 12.50 -12.53 -24.04
C TYR A 272 11.59 -12.21 -22.85
N VAL A 273 10.99 -13.24 -22.25
CA VAL A 273 10.21 -13.09 -21.02
C VAL A 273 11.10 -12.71 -19.83
N ALA A 274 10.60 -11.83 -18.96
CA ALA A 274 11.22 -11.51 -17.68
C ALA A 274 11.62 -12.77 -16.92
N GLN A 275 12.84 -12.84 -16.36
CA GLN A 275 13.28 -14.03 -15.63
C GLN A 275 12.56 -14.22 -14.29
N LYS A 276 12.09 -13.12 -13.69
CA LYS A 276 11.49 -13.09 -12.36
C LYS A 276 10.38 -12.05 -12.27
N GLY A 277 9.37 -12.35 -11.46
CA GLY A 277 8.39 -11.40 -10.93
C GLY A 277 8.59 -11.17 -9.44
N LYS A 278 7.93 -10.17 -8.85
CA LYS A 278 7.99 -9.84 -7.41
C LYS A 278 6.61 -9.80 -6.76
N VAL A 279 6.58 -10.11 -5.47
CA VAL A 279 5.39 -9.93 -4.62
C VAL A 279 5.77 -9.12 -3.40
N ASN A 280 5.12 -7.97 -3.21
CA ASN A 280 5.42 -7.05 -2.12
C ASN A 280 4.14 -6.64 -1.37
N ARG A 281 4.17 -6.58 -0.05
CA ARG A 281 3.16 -5.96 0.82
C ARG A 281 3.14 -4.47 0.56
N VAL A 282 1.96 -3.90 0.40
CA VAL A 282 1.77 -2.44 0.49
C VAL A 282 1.94 -2.02 1.95
N ARG A 283 2.81 -1.04 2.17
CA ARG A 283 2.95 -0.31 3.43
C ARG A 283 2.89 1.18 3.16
N GLN A 284 2.50 1.99 4.14
CA GLN A 284 2.46 3.45 4.00
C GLN A 284 3.29 4.14 5.08
N THR A 285 4.15 5.06 4.67
CA THR A 285 4.82 6.04 5.53
C THR A 285 4.05 7.35 5.56
N SER A 286 4.51 8.34 6.32
CA SER A 286 3.87 9.66 6.39
C SER A 286 3.83 10.45 5.06
N SER A 287 4.56 10.02 4.02
CA SER A 287 4.63 10.73 2.72
C SER A 287 4.64 9.84 1.48
N SER A 288 4.74 8.51 1.60
CA SER A 288 4.79 7.61 0.44
C SER A 288 4.32 6.17 0.75
N TYR A 289 4.00 5.42 -0.30
CA TYR A 289 3.86 3.96 -0.22
C TYR A 289 5.23 3.28 -0.35
N GLU A 290 5.50 2.34 0.56
CA GLU A 290 6.63 1.42 0.52
C GLU A 290 6.15 0.00 0.17
N PHE A 291 7.04 -0.80 -0.40
CA PHE A 291 6.72 -2.14 -0.89
C PHE A 291 7.68 -3.16 -0.26
N ASP A 292 7.22 -3.79 0.82
CA ASP A 292 8.00 -4.76 1.58
C ASP A 292 7.91 -6.16 0.94
N PRO A 293 9.02 -6.87 0.69
CA PRO A 293 8.95 -8.18 0.05
C PRO A 293 8.16 -9.22 0.87
N MET A 294 7.31 -10.01 0.21
CA MET A 294 6.54 -11.10 0.84
C MET A 294 7.15 -12.46 0.50
N ASP A 295 7.51 -13.22 1.53
CA ASP A 295 7.95 -14.62 1.38
C ASP A 295 6.75 -15.58 1.26
N GLU A 296 7.00 -16.80 0.80
CA GLU A 296 6.04 -17.92 0.70
C GLU A 296 4.76 -17.67 -0.15
N VAL A 297 4.63 -16.54 -0.87
CA VAL A 297 3.45 -16.25 -1.68
C VAL A 297 3.44 -17.12 -2.93
N ARG A 298 2.33 -17.83 -3.13
CA ARG A 298 2.14 -18.71 -4.28
C ARG A 298 1.53 -17.95 -5.45
N ILE A 299 2.23 -17.93 -6.57
CA ILE A 299 1.80 -17.30 -7.82
C ILE A 299 1.52 -18.39 -8.86
N ASN A 300 0.43 -18.22 -9.59
CA ASN A 300 -0.04 -19.07 -10.68
C ASN A 300 0.34 -18.43 -12.02
N VAL A 301 0.91 -19.21 -12.93
CA VAL A 301 1.01 -18.88 -14.36
C VAL A 301 0.33 -20.00 -15.12
N PHE A 302 -0.76 -19.71 -15.84
CA PHE A 302 -1.52 -20.71 -16.58
C PHE A 302 -1.96 -20.23 -17.97
N GLU A 303 -1.98 -21.15 -18.91
CA GLU A 303 -2.40 -20.95 -20.30
C GLU A 303 -3.91 -21.26 -20.38
N GLU A 304 -4.74 -20.27 -20.71
CA GLU A 304 -6.21 -20.45 -20.66
C GLU A 304 -6.70 -21.53 -21.65
N SER A 305 -6.01 -21.69 -22.79
CA SER A 305 -6.39 -22.64 -23.84
C SER A 305 -5.97 -24.10 -23.58
N SER A 306 -4.92 -24.35 -22.79
CA SER A 306 -4.38 -25.71 -22.59
C SER A 306 -4.68 -26.34 -21.22
N SER A 307 -5.17 -25.56 -20.26
CA SER A 307 -5.34 -25.97 -18.85
C SER A 307 -4.04 -26.40 -18.15
N GLN A 308 -2.86 -26.11 -18.73
CA GLN A 308 -1.59 -26.27 -18.04
C GLN A 308 -1.41 -25.17 -17.00
N ASN A 309 -0.85 -25.53 -15.84
CA ASN A 309 -0.64 -24.61 -14.73
C ASN A 309 0.73 -24.79 -14.08
N CYS A 310 1.44 -23.67 -13.88
CA CYS A 310 2.73 -23.58 -13.26
C CYS A 310 2.62 -22.74 -11.97
N VAL A 311 2.80 -23.38 -10.80
CA VAL A 311 2.81 -22.71 -9.50
C VAL A 311 4.24 -22.41 -9.08
N LYS A 312 4.49 -21.15 -8.71
CA LYS A 312 5.76 -20.69 -8.15
C LYS A 312 5.53 -20.12 -6.75
N VAL A 313 6.61 -20.02 -5.98
CA VAL A 313 6.61 -19.47 -4.62
C VAL A 313 7.61 -18.33 -4.58
N SER A 314 7.24 -17.20 -4.00
CA SER A 314 8.19 -16.11 -3.73
C SER A 314 9.22 -16.54 -2.68
N SER A 315 10.37 -15.88 -2.72
CA SER A 315 11.45 -15.99 -1.73
C SER A 315 11.37 -14.88 -0.69
N THR A 316 12.25 -14.88 0.31
CA THR A 316 12.45 -13.78 1.28
C THR A 316 12.71 -12.41 0.64
N ALA A 317 13.06 -12.36 -0.66
CA ALA A 317 13.24 -11.13 -1.43
C ALA A 317 12.00 -10.76 -2.29
N GLY A 318 10.86 -11.44 -2.08
CA GLY A 318 9.62 -11.28 -2.86
C GLY A 318 9.68 -11.92 -4.25
N GLU A 319 10.85 -12.38 -4.69
CA GLU A 319 11.10 -12.83 -6.06
C GLU A 319 10.64 -14.27 -6.30
N TYR A 320 9.98 -14.49 -7.45
CA TYR A 320 9.64 -15.82 -7.97
C TYR A 320 10.09 -15.97 -9.44
N ALA A 321 10.40 -17.20 -9.89
CA ALA A 321 10.94 -17.46 -11.23
C ALA A 321 9.84 -17.63 -12.29
N VAL A 322 9.89 -16.83 -13.36
CA VAL A 322 8.86 -16.76 -14.42
C VAL A 322 9.18 -17.67 -15.61
N THR A 323 10.42 -17.63 -16.12
CA THR A 323 10.83 -18.32 -17.35
C THR A 323 10.71 -19.84 -17.31
N GLU A 324 10.76 -20.44 -16.11
CA GLU A 324 10.51 -21.87 -15.92
C GLU A 324 9.05 -22.28 -16.18
N CYS A 325 8.12 -21.34 -16.21
CA CYS A 325 6.73 -21.57 -16.63
C CYS A 325 6.55 -21.36 -18.13
N THR A 326 7.03 -20.22 -18.66
CA THR A 326 6.72 -19.81 -20.04
C THR A 326 7.35 -20.69 -21.11
N GLY A 327 8.51 -21.29 -20.85
CA GLY A 327 9.13 -22.27 -21.76
C GLY A 327 8.35 -23.60 -21.94
N GLN A 328 7.18 -23.76 -21.33
CA GLN A 328 6.28 -24.91 -21.53
C GLN A 328 5.07 -24.59 -22.42
N PHE A 329 4.87 -23.32 -22.81
CA PHE A 329 3.66 -22.85 -23.47
C PHE A 329 3.91 -22.27 -24.88
N SER A 330 2.85 -21.91 -25.61
CA SER A 330 2.90 -21.43 -27.00
C SER A 330 3.00 -19.89 -27.12
N GLU A 331 4.02 -19.37 -27.80
CA GLU A 331 4.28 -17.92 -27.91
C GLU A 331 3.08 -17.10 -28.43
N ASP A 332 2.26 -17.66 -29.34
CA ASP A 332 1.08 -17.00 -29.92
C ASP A 332 -0.16 -16.89 -29.00
N GLU A 333 -0.15 -17.48 -27.80
CA GLU A 333 -1.34 -17.60 -26.92
C GLU A 333 -1.40 -16.55 -25.79
N ASP A 334 -2.58 -16.42 -25.16
CA ASP A 334 -2.82 -15.53 -24.02
C ASP A 334 -2.67 -16.27 -22.67
N TYR A 335 -1.96 -15.64 -21.73
CA TYR A 335 -1.57 -16.21 -20.43
C TYR A 335 -2.21 -15.50 -19.25
N ALA A 336 -2.87 -16.25 -18.39
CA ALA A 336 -3.38 -15.74 -17.13
C ALA A 336 -2.33 -15.91 -16.00
N ILE A 337 -1.97 -14.80 -15.36
CA ILE A 337 -1.01 -14.76 -14.24
C ILE A 337 -1.68 -14.08 -13.05
N GLY A 338 -1.70 -14.75 -11.90
CA GLY A 338 -2.35 -14.22 -10.70
C GLY A 338 -1.99 -15.03 -9.47
N GLN A 339 -2.48 -14.63 -8.29
CA GLN A 339 -2.21 -15.39 -7.07
C GLN A 339 -2.79 -16.80 -7.16
N PHE A 340 -2.01 -17.82 -6.80
CA PHE A 340 -2.55 -19.16 -6.54
C PHE A 340 -2.94 -19.27 -5.06
N LEU A 341 -4.21 -19.59 -4.79
CA LEU A 341 -4.72 -19.83 -3.42
C LEU A 341 -5.00 -21.32 -3.14
N PRO A 342 -3.97 -22.20 -3.04
CA PRO A 342 -4.15 -23.52 -2.46
C PRO A 342 -4.04 -23.42 -0.94
N GLY A 343 -5.09 -23.80 -0.21
CA GLY A 343 -5.11 -23.65 1.25
C GLY A 343 -3.96 -24.37 1.96
N ASN A 344 -3.07 -23.59 2.60
CA ASN A 344 -2.20 -24.01 3.71
C ASN A 344 -1.63 -22.75 4.41
N THR A 345 -2.03 -22.44 5.65
CA THR A 345 -1.30 -22.75 6.91
C THR A 345 0.11 -22.15 7.09
N SER A 346 0.38 -20.93 6.63
CA SER A 346 1.39 -20.07 7.28
C SER A 346 0.70 -18.84 7.89
N GLY A 347 1.18 -18.41 9.06
CA GLY A 347 0.50 -17.39 9.89
C GLY A 347 0.27 -16.06 9.17
N ILE A 348 1.14 -15.73 8.21
CA ILE A 348 1.01 -14.51 7.40
C ILE A 348 -0.34 -14.42 6.65
N PHE A 349 -0.92 -15.57 6.26
CA PHE A 349 -2.20 -15.65 5.56
C PHE A 349 -3.42 -15.78 6.49
N GLU A 350 -3.24 -15.85 7.81
CA GLU A 350 -4.37 -15.85 8.74
C GLU A 350 -5.11 -14.51 8.67
N HIS A 351 -6.44 -14.55 8.78
CA HIS A 351 -7.26 -13.35 8.57
C HIS A 351 -7.06 -12.28 9.65
N ASN A 352 -6.67 -12.68 10.87
CA ASN A 352 -6.41 -11.80 12.01
C ASN A 352 -4.99 -11.20 12.06
N ASN A 353 -4.08 -11.60 11.16
CA ASN A 353 -2.75 -10.99 11.09
C ASN A 353 -2.84 -9.49 10.78
N GLY A 354 -2.30 -8.65 11.67
CA GLY A 354 -2.41 -7.18 11.62
C GLY A 354 -3.85 -6.64 11.55
N VAL A 355 -4.83 -7.35 12.11
CA VAL A 355 -6.21 -6.85 12.19
C VAL A 355 -6.60 -6.72 13.64
N THR A 356 -6.74 -5.48 14.10
CA THR A 356 -6.94 -5.14 15.50
C THR A 356 -8.12 -4.19 15.70
N THR A 357 -8.35 -3.82 16.95
CA THR A 357 -9.30 -2.76 17.32
C THR A 357 -8.89 -1.40 16.74
N PHE A 358 -7.61 -1.15 16.44
CA PHE A 358 -7.15 0.07 15.79
C PHE A 358 -7.79 0.25 14.41
N ASP A 359 -7.78 -0.81 13.59
CA ASP A 359 -8.35 -0.81 12.25
C ASP A 359 -9.85 -0.53 12.27
N VAL A 360 -10.57 -1.22 13.17
CA VAL A 360 -12.02 -1.08 13.30
C VAL A 360 -12.38 0.33 13.82
N LEU A 361 -11.60 0.93 14.72
CA LEU A 361 -11.80 2.32 15.14
C LEU A 361 -11.53 3.31 14.00
N THR A 362 -10.49 3.08 13.20
CA THR A 362 -10.08 3.91 12.06
C THR A 362 -11.13 3.86 10.95
N ILE A 363 -11.58 2.67 10.54
CA ILE A 363 -12.64 2.50 9.55
C ILE A 363 -13.97 3.09 10.06
N ARG A 364 -14.27 2.96 11.36
CA ARG A 364 -15.46 3.59 11.97
C ARG A 364 -15.42 5.12 11.83
N ARG A 365 -14.25 5.77 11.99
CA ARG A 365 -14.13 7.23 11.76
C ARG A 365 -14.46 7.62 10.32
N HIS A 366 -14.06 6.80 9.35
CA HIS A 366 -14.43 7.00 7.94
C HIS A 366 -15.93 6.80 7.70
N VAL A 367 -16.54 5.73 8.24
CA VAL A 367 -17.99 5.49 8.16
C VAL A 367 -18.81 6.61 8.80
N LEU A 368 -18.32 7.22 9.88
CA LEU A 368 -18.93 8.38 10.56
C LEU A 368 -18.57 9.74 9.91
N ALA A 369 -17.77 9.76 8.84
CA ALA A 369 -17.25 10.94 8.17
C ALA A 369 -16.54 11.95 9.11
N THR A 370 -15.88 11.45 10.17
CA THR A 370 -15.07 12.28 11.09
C THR A 370 -13.62 12.38 10.66
N GLU A 371 -13.09 11.35 9.99
CA GLU A 371 -11.74 11.30 9.44
C GLU A 371 -11.76 10.30 8.28
N GLU A 372 -11.23 10.67 7.12
CA GLU A 372 -11.33 9.83 5.92
C GLU A 372 -10.11 8.90 5.79
N LEU A 373 -10.34 7.62 5.50
CA LEU A 373 -9.28 6.70 5.11
C LEU A 373 -8.59 7.17 3.84
N GLU A 374 -7.26 7.17 3.85
CA GLU A 374 -6.45 7.50 2.68
C GLU A 374 -6.64 6.47 1.56
N ARG A 375 -6.70 6.97 0.32
CA ARG A 375 -6.87 6.17 -0.89
C ARG A 375 -5.51 5.82 -1.49
N PRO A 376 -5.38 4.71 -2.24
CA PRO A 376 -6.44 3.74 -2.60
C PRO A 376 -6.41 2.46 -1.75
N TYR A 377 -5.27 2.08 -1.17
CA TYR A 377 -5.07 0.75 -0.61
C TYR A 377 -5.85 0.50 0.69
N ARG A 378 -5.99 1.49 1.58
CA ARG A 378 -6.79 1.34 2.80
C ARG A 378 -8.27 1.16 2.50
N TRP A 379 -8.77 1.75 1.41
CA TRP A 379 -10.15 1.55 0.96
C TRP A 379 -10.39 0.10 0.54
N ILE A 380 -9.49 -0.46 -0.26
CA ILE A 380 -9.52 -1.87 -0.63
C ILE A 380 -9.48 -2.72 0.64
N ALA A 381 -8.48 -2.51 1.51
CA ALA A 381 -8.32 -3.26 2.76
C ALA A 381 -9.57 -3.25 3.65
N ALA A 382 -10.23 -2.10 3.80
CA ALA A 382 -11.42 -1.91 4.63
C ALA A 382 -12.69 -2.62 4.12
N ASP A 383 -12.88 -2.77 2.80
CA ASP A 383 -14.00 -3.52 2.23
C ASP A 383 -13.71 -5.04 2.30
N VAL A 384 -13.96 -5.61 3.49
CA VAL A 384 -13.76 -7.03 3.78
C VAL A 384 -14.94 -7.91 3.35
N ASN A 385 -16.01 -7.30 2.84
CA ASN A 385 -17.19 -8.00 2.34
C ASN A 385 -17.36 -7.97 0.81
N ASN A 386 -16.45 -7.28 0.10
CA ASN A 386 -16.43 -7.12 -1.36
C ASN A 386 -17.68 -6.42 -1.92
N SER A 387 -18.14 -5.36 -1.25
CA SER A 387 -19.30 -4.56 -1.68
C SER A 387 -18.95 -3.38 -2.60
N GLY A 388 -17.68 -2.97 -2.68
CA GLY A 388 -17.29 -1.70 -3.30
C GLY A 388 -17.72 -0.48 -2.46
N SER A 389 -17.88 -0.67 -1.15
CA SER A 389 -18.24 0.37 -0.18
C SER A 389 -17.70 0.03 1.20
N ILE A 390 -17.51 1.03 2.06
CA ILE A 390 -17.00 0.84 3.42
C ILE A 390 -18.13 1.19 4.40
N THR A 391 -18.54 0.24 5.22
CA THR A 391 -19.78 0.34 6.01
C THR A 391 -19.64 -0.27 7.41
N THR A 392 -20.67 -0.13 8.25
CA THR A 392 -20.74 -0.84 9.53
C THR A 392 -20.70 -2.38 9.36
N GLN A 393 -21.09 -2.92 8.21
CA GLN A 393 -21.07 -4.36 7.96
C GLN A 393 -19.63 -4.91 7.96
N ASP A 394 -18.68 -4.15 7.43
CA ASP A 394 -17.26 -4.47 7.42
C ASP A 394 -16.70 -4.54 8.83
N LEU A 395 -16.98 -3.51 9.63
CA LEU A 395 -16.58 -3.44 11.05
C LEU A 395 -17.11 -4.64 11.86
N LEU A 396 -18.33 -5.10 11.58
CA LEU A 396 -18.96 -6.24 12.24
C LEU A 396 -18.33 -7.58 11.82
N ILE A 397 -17.85 -7.68 10.58
CA ILE A 397 -17.11 -8.84 10.07
C ILE A 397 -15.69 -8.88 10.66
N MET A 398 -14.99 -7.73 10.70
CA MET A 398 -13.67 -7.62 11.30
C MET A 398 -13.67 -7.99 12.78
N ARG A 399 -14.66 -7.52 13.56
CA ARG A 399 -14.84 -7.96 14.96
C ARG A 399 -14.90 -9.49 15.10
N LYS A 400 -15.56 -10.21 14.17
CA LYS A 400 -15.62 -11.68 14.21
C LYS A 400 -14.26 -12.34 13.95
N VAL A 401 -13.44 -11.74 13.10
CA VAL A 401 -12.06 -12.19 12.83
C VAL A 401 -11.16 -11.93 14.04
N ILE A 402 -11.20 -10.73 14.62
CA ILE A 402 -10.48 -10.35 15.84
C ILE A 402 -10.82 -11.29 17.00
N LEU A 403 -12.11 -11.60 17.18
CA LEU A 403 -12.58 -12.54 18.21
C LEU A 403 -12.31 -14.02 17.91
N GLY A 404 -11.73 -14.37 16.75
CA GLY A 404 -11.43 -15.76 16.37
C GLY A 404 -12.67 -16.62 16.11
N ILE A 405 -13.82 -16.01 15.80
CA ILE A 405 -15.12 -16.67 15.53
C ILE A 405 -15.52 -16.64 14.05
N GLY A 406 -14.58 -16.32 13.14
CA GLY A 406 -14.81 -16.35 11.70
C GLY A 406 -13.61 -15.88 10.88
N SER A 407 -13.80 -15.85 9.56
CA SER A 407 -12.86 -15.34 8.55
C SER A 407 -13.59 -14.46 7.53
N PHE A 408 -12.87 -13.68 6.73
CA PHE A 408 -13.47 -12.92 5.63
C PHE A 408 -14.02 -13.89 4.58
N GLN A 409 -15.36 -13.94 4.44
CA GLN A 409 -16.03 -14.94 3.59
C GLN A 409 -16.09 -14.55 2.10
N GLN A 410 -15.83 -13.28 1.76
CA GLN A 410 -15.99 -12.73 0.40
C GLN A 410 -14.69 -12.19 -0.20
N VAL A 411 -13.63 -12.06 0.59
CA VAL A 411 -12.28 -11.70 0.15
C VAL A 411 -11.25 -12.63 0.79
N PRO A 412 -10.15 -12.96 0.10
CA PRO A 412 -9.01 -13.61 0.73
C PRO A 412 -8.37 -12.71 1.81
N SER A 413 -7.56 -13.33 2.68
CA SER A 413 -6.80 -12.61 3.72
C SER A 413 -5.90 -11.53 3.12
N TRP A 414 -5.30 -11.80 1.96
CA TRP A 414 -4.55 -10.83 1.14
C TRP A 414 -5.14 -10.79 -0.27
N ARG A 415 -5.32 -9.58 -0.82
CA ARG A 415 -5.67 -9.33 -2.24
C ARG A 415 -4.45 -8.79 -2.97
N PHE A 416 -4.28 -9.14 -4.25
CA PHE A 416 -3.07 -8.79 -5.00
C PHE A 416 -3.43 -7.92 -6.18
N LEU A 417 -3.02 -6.66 -6.15
CA LEU A 417 -3.11 -5.75 -7.29
C LEU A 417 -1.89 -5.99 -8.19
N PRO A 418 -2.07 -6.39 -9.45
CA PRO A 418 -0.97 -6.53 -10.41
C PRO A 418 -0.29 -5.17 -10.62
N GLU A 419 1.04 -5.11 -10.67
CA GLU A 419 1.75 -3.84 -10.92
C GLU A 419 1.60 -3.40 -12.38
N TYR A 420 1.45 -4.34 -13.31
CA TYR A 420 1.16 -4.10 -14.73
C TYR A 420 0.06 -3.06 -14.94
N VAL A 421 -1.09 -3.23 -14.27
CA VAL A 421 -2.27 -2.37 -14.50
C VAL A 421 -2.07 -0.92 -14.03
N LEU A 422 -1.05 -0.67 -13.22
CA LEU A 422 -0.67 0.66 -12.72
C LEU A 422 0.41 1.35 -13.58
N HIS A 423 0.91 0.70 -14.64
CA HIS A 423 1.88 1.34 -15.53
C HIS A 423 1.24 2.55 -16.26
N PRO A 424 1.92 3.70 -16.41
CA PRO A 424 1.32 4.93 -16.94
C PRO A 424 0.67 4.83 -18.33
N GLN A 425 1.03 3.83 -19.13
CA GLN A 425 0.40 3.55 -20.43
C GLN A 425 -1.02 2.96 -20.32
N PHE A 426 -1.38 2.38 -19.18
CA PHE A 426 -2.73 1.89 -18.91
C PHE A 426 -3.52 2.92 -18.12
N MET A 427 -4.70 3.25 -18.63
CA MET A 427 -5.57 4.22 -17.98
C MET A 427 -6.61 3.51 -17.13
N PHE A 428 -6.69 3.92 -15.86
CA PHE A 428 -7.88 3.75 -15.04
C PHE A 428 -8.76 4.99 -15.20
N GLU A 429 -10.03 4.82 -15.57
CA GLU A 429 -11.01 5.92 -15.57
C GLU A 429 -12.15 5.67 -14.56
N PRO A 430 -12.41 6.59 -13.61
CA PRO A 430 -11.48 7.64 -13.18
C PRO A 430 -10.21 7.01 -12.57
N TYR A 431 -9.13 7.80 -12.44
CA TYR A 431 -7.85 7.38 -11.88
C TYR A 431 -8.00 6.50 -10.61
N PHE A 432 -7.23 5.40 -10.55
CA PHE A 432 -7.25 4.45 -9.43
C PHE A 432 -7.07 5.12 -8.06
N GLU A 433 -6.08 6.03 -7.97
CA GLU A 433 -5.79 6.86 -6.78
C GLU A 433 -6.98 7.72 -6.33
N ASN A 434 -7.86 8.14 -7.25
CA ASN A 434 -9.03 8.94 -6.92
C ASN A 434 -10.12 8.10 -6.25
N ASN A 435 -10.44 6.90 -6.74
CA ASN A 435 -11.39 5.99 -6.06
C ASN A 435 -11.29 4.58 -6.66
N PRO A 436 -10.71 3.59 -5.94
CA PRO A 436 -10.55 2.24 -6.47
C PRO A 436 -11.91 1.58 -6.80
N PHE A 437 -12.94 1.75 -5.97
CA PHE A 437 -14.23 1.08 -6.17
C PHE A 437 -14.95 1.47 -7.47
N THR A 438 -14.69 2.68 -7.98
CA THR A 438 -15.26 3.16 -9.26
C THR A 438 -14.28 3.12 -10.43
N ALA A 439 -13.00 2.88 -10.18
CA ALA A 439 -11.98 2.88 -11.21
C ALA A 439 -12.16 1.69 -12.16
N ILE A 440 -12.07 1.97 -13.47
CA ILE A 440 -12.19 0.96 -14.53
C ILE A 440 -10.84 0.86 -15.23
N TRP A 441 -10.19 -0.31 -15.17
CA TRP A 441 -9.04 -0.65 -16.00
C TRP A 441 -9.52 -1.05 -17.39
N TYR A 442 -9.00 -0.40 -18.43
CA TYR A 442 -9.30 -0.72 -19.83
C TYR A 442 -8.22 -1.63 -20.38
N SER A 443 -8.52 -2.94 -20.47
CA SER A 443 -7.61 -3.94 -21.03
C SER A 443 -8.09 -4.41 -22.42
N SER A 444 -7.16 -4.95 -23.22
CA SER A 444 -7.47 -5.63 -24.49
C SER A 444 -8.44 -6.81 -24.31
N GLY A 445 -8.31 -7.54 -23.19
CA GLY A 445 -9.24 -8.59 -22.74
C GLY A 445 -10.58 -8.08 -22.18
N GLY A 446 -10.86 -6.77 -22.30
CA GLY A 446 -12.08 -6.13 -21.85
C GLY A 446 -11.92 -5.34 -20.55
N ASN A 447 -12.86 -4.42 -20.30
CA ASN A 447 -12.85 -3.57 -19.12
C ASN A 447 -12.95 -4.39 -17.83
N ARG A 448 -12.17 -4.03 -16.80
CA ARG A 448 -12.26 -4.61 -15.47
C ARG A 448 -12.48 -3.52 -14.43
N THR A 449 -13.36 -3.78 -13.47
CA THR A 449 -13.67 -2.89 -12.35
C THR A 449 -13.24 -3.55 -11.04
N TYR A 450 -13.43 -2.85 -9.91
CA TYR A 450 -13.16 -3.44 -8.60
C TYR A 450 -14.03 -4.69 -8.34
N LEU A 451 -15.32 -4.63 -8.68
CA LEU A 451 -16.24 -5.76 -8.53
C LEU A 451 -16.27 -6.62 -9.81
N ALA A 452 -15.78 -7.85 -9.71
CA ALA A 452 -15.82 -8.84 -10.80
C ALA A 452 -17.21 -9.00 -11.44
N SER A 453 -18.28 -8.90 -10.65
CA SER A 453 -19.69 -8.97 -11.10
C SER A 453 -20.16 -7.80 -11.97
N GLN A 454 -19.42 -6.69 -11.99
CA GLN A 454 -19.67 -5.52 -12.83
C GLN A 454 -18.77 -5.47 -14.08
N SER A 455 -17.78 -6.37 -14.15
CA SER A 455 -16.81 -6.43 -15.24
C SER A 455 -17.34 -7.33 -16.37
N PRO A 456 -17.33 -6.90 -17.65
CA PRO A 456 -17.70 -7.76 -18.78
C PRO A 456 -16.94 -9.09 -18.87
N SER A 457 -15.70 -9.12 -18.38
CA SER A 457 -14.85 -10.32 -18.26
C SER A 457 -15.28 -11.28 -17.16
N GLY A 458 -16.12 -10.85 -16.21
CA GLY A 458 -16.38 -11.56 -14.96
C GLY A 458 -15.19 -11.60 -13.98
N LYS A 459 -14.12 -10.83 -14.24
CA LYS A 459 -12.90 -10.72 -13.42
C LYS A 459 -12.67 -9.28 -12.96
N SER A 460 -12.26 -9.10 -11.70
CA SER A 460 -11.76 -7.84 -11.15
C SER A 460 -10.42 -7.44 -11.76
N TYR A 461 -10.00 -6.18 -11.58
CA TYR A 461 -8.61 -5.78 -11.77
C TYR A 461 -7.68 -6.26 -10.62
N LEU A 462 -8.24 -6.83 -9.54
CA LEU A 462 -7.52 -7.52 -8.45
C LEU A 462 -7.39 -9.04 -8.65
N ASP A 463 -7.88 -9.56 -9.78
CA ASP A 463 -7.75 -10.97 -10.16
C ASP A 463 -6.48 -11.17 -11.05
N ASP A 464 -6.41 -12.28 -11.78
CA ASP A 464 -5.31 -12.56 -12.72
C ASP A 464 -5.23 -11.55 -13.88
N ILE A 465 -4.03 -11.16 -14.30
CA ILE A 465 -3.80 -10.42 -15.55
C ILE A 465 -3.67 -11.39 -16.71
N THR A 466 -4.09 -10.94 -17.90
CA THR A 466 -3.87 -11.66 -19.15
C THR A 466 -2.74 -10.96 -19.92
N LEU A 467 -1.64 -11.67 -20.21
CA LEU A 467 -0.52 -11.21 -21.02
C LEU A 467 -0.35 -12.12 -22.24
N ASN A 468 -0.05 -11.56 -23.41
CA ASN A 468 0.33 -12.34 -24.59
C ASN A 468 1.86 -12.41 -24.67
N LEU A 469 2.47 -13.55 -25.02
CA LEU A 469 3.95 -13.63 -25.07
C LEU A 469 4.57 -12.93 -26.29
N LEU A 470 3.76 -12.55 -27.29
CA LEU A 470 4.16 -11.63 -28.37
C LEU A 470 4.09 -10.16 -27.95
N ASP A 471 3.65 -9.85 -26.72
CA ASP A 471 3.64 -8.47 -26.23
C ASP A 471 5.06 -8.07 -25.78
N PRO A 472 5.68 -7.00 -26.31
CA PRO A 472 7.03 -6.54 -25.93
C PRO A 472 7.19 -6.38 -24.41
N ASP A 473 6.10 -6.04 -23.73
CA ASP A 473 6.03 -5.80 -22.29
C ASP A 473 6.29 -7.03 -21.41
N VAL A 474 6.23 -8.26 -21.94
CA VAL A 474 6.49 -9.47 -21.14
C VAL A 474 7.95 -9.59 -20.68
N SER A 475 8.84 -8.79 -21.26
CA SER A 475 10.24 -8.64 -20.84
C SER A 475 10.39 -7.91 -19.49
N MET A 476 9.43 -7.06 -19.11
CA MET A 476 9.53 -6.19 -17.94
C MET A 476 9.13 -6.92 -16.65
N PRO A 477 10.00 -7.01 -15.61
CA PRO A 477 9.66 -7.68 -14.35
C PRO A 477 8.44 -7.11 -13.61
N ALA A 478 8.15 -5.82 -13.77
CA ALA A 478 6.97 -5.16 -13.19
C ALA A 478 5.67 -5.80 -13.69
N ASN A 479 5.65 -6.28 -14.93
CA ASN A 479 4.45 -6.84 -15.55
C ASN A 479 4.15 -8.25 -15.03
N TRP A 480 5.12 -8.84 -14.32
CA TRP A 480 5.01 -10.08 -13.55
C TRP A 480 4.99 -9.82 -12.03
N SER A 481 4.73 -8.59 -11.58
CA SER A 481 4.80 -8.22 -10.16
C SER A 481 3.45 -7.84 -9.56
N PHE A 482 3.32 -7.99 -8.23
CA PHE A 482 2.07 -7.84 -7.50
C PHE A 482 2.24 -7.10 -6.17
N ARG A 483 1.28 -6.23 -5.87
CA ARG A 483 1.12 -5.51 -4.60
C ARG A 483 0.06 -6.20 -3.73
N GLY A 484 0.52 -6.86 -2.67
CA GLY A 484 -0.31 -7.50 -1.65
C GLY A 484 -0.92 -6.49 -0.69
N ILE A 485 -2.25 -6.49 -0.59
CA ILE A 485 -3.06 -5.64 0.29
C ILE A 485 -3.72 -6.56 1.31
N LYS A 486 -3.39 -6.41 2.59
CA LYS A 486 -3.99 -7.19 3.66
C LYS A 486 -5.44 -6.74 3.87
N SER A 487 -6.39 -7.66 3.77
CA SER A 487 -7.79 -7.40 4.09
C SER A 487 -7.95 -7.17 5.59
N GLY A 488 -8.69 -6.13 5.97
CA GLY A 488 -8.95 -5.72 7.36
C GLY A 488 -7.83 -4.92 8.03
N ASP A 489 -6.66 -4.79 7.42
CA ASP A 489 -5.51 -4.05 7.95
C ASP A 489 -5.42 -2.71 7.22
N VAL A 490 -5.73 -1.61 7.91
CA VAL A 490 -5.77 -0.25 7.35
C VAL A 490 -4.67 0.66 7.90
N ASP A 491 -3.86 0.16 8.84
CA ASP A 491 -2.63 0.82 9.31
C ASP A 491 -1.34 0.21 8.74
N PHE A 492 -1.47 -0.90 8.00
CA PHE A 492 -0.43 -1.70 7.36
C PHE A 492 0.50 -2.39 8.36
N SER A 493 -0.06 -2.85 9.49
CA SER A 493 0.67 -3.51 10.58
C SER A 493 0.91 -5.01 10.38
N ALA A 494 0.20 -5.69 9.46
CA ALA A 494 0.29 -7.15 9.32
C ALA A 494 1.67 -7.65 8.94
N ASP A 495 2.27 -8.48 9.79
CA ASP A 495 3.62 -9.01 9.60
C ASP A 495 3.68 -9.98 8.41
N VAL A 496 4.78 -9.94 7.66
CA VAL A 496 5.09 -10.82 6.52
C VAL A 496 6.27 -11.74 6.82
N SER A 497 6.81 -11.65 8.04
CA SER A 497 7.78 -12.57 8.61
C SER A 497 7.10 -13.54 9.60
N VAL A 498 7.80 -14.60 10.00
CA VAL A 498 7.29 -15.64 10.89
C VAL A 498 8.18 -15.72 12.14
N PRO A 499 7.64 -15.76 13.38
CA PRO A 499 6.22 -15.88 13.74
C PRO A 499 5.56 -14.55 14.13
N MET A 500 4.23 -14.50 14.00
CA MET A 500 3.39 -13.49 14.65
C MET A 500 3.65 -13.48 16.15
N LEU A 501 4.03 -12.33 16.71
CA LEU A 501 4.18 -12.12 18.15
C LEU A 501 3.34 -10.90 18.55
N ASN A 502 2.26 -11.17 19.28
CA ASN A 502 1.44 -10.15 19.92
C ASN A 502 2.28 -9.37 20.94
N GLU A 503 2.25 -8.04 20.92
CA GLU A 503 3.00 -7.23 21.87
C GLU A 503 2.40 -7.28 23.30
N ASP A 504 3.29 -7.29 24.31
CA ASP A 504 2.90 -7.14 25.71
C ASP A 504 3.03 -5.68 26.15
N HIS A 505 1.88 -5.00 26.26
CA HIS A 505 1.79 -3.63 26.76
C HIS A 505 1.66 -3.53 28.30
N GLY A 506 1.79 -4.65 29.03
CA GLY A 506 1.82 -4.66 30.50
C GLY A 506 0.45 -4.52 31.19
N TYR A 507 -0.64 -4.81 30.49
CA TYR A 507 -1.97 -4.88 31.11
C TYR A 507 -2.12 -6.16 31.94
N SER A 508 -2.65 -6.03 33.14
CA SER A 508 -2.96 -7.17 34.03
C SER A 508 -4.26 -6.90 34.79
N PHE A 509 -4.89 -7.97 35.27
CA PHE A 509 -5.94 -7.87 36.29
C PHE A 509 -5.34 -7.71 37.68
N SER A 510 -6.18 -7.27 38.60
CA SER A 510 -5.95 -7.22 40.04
C SER A 510 -7.25 -7.57 40.75
N ALA A 511 -7.21 -8.16 41.94
CA ALA A 511 -8.39 -8.46 42.74
C ALA A 511 -8.27 -7.91 44.17
N ASP A 512 -9.39 -7.47 44.73
CA ASP A 512 -9.50 -7.28 46.18
C ASP A 512 -9.76 -8.66 46.85
N PRO A 513 -9.19 -8.94 48.04
CA PRO A 513 -9.40 -10.20 48.74
C PRO A 513 -10.89 -10.48 49.01
N HIS A 514 -11.39 -11.60 48.47
CA HIS A 514 -12.78 -12.02 48.61
C HIS A 514 -12.92 -13.25 49.52
N THR A 515 -14.16 -13.63 49.83
CA THR A 515 -14.44 -14.91 50.51
C THR A 515 -14.28 -16.05 49.52
N CYS A 516 -13.71 -17.19 49.94
CA CYS A 516 -13.56 -18.34 49.07
C CYS A 516 -14.89 -18.80 48.47
N LEU A 517 -14.92 -18.96 47.15
CA LEU A 517 -16.02 -19.58 46.42
C LEU A 517 -15.85 -21.10 46.53
N GLU A 518 -16.82 -21.78 47.14
CA GLU A 518 -16.76 -23.22 47.37
C GLU A 518 -17.10 -24.01 46.11
N THR A 519 -16.63 -25.27 46.06
CA THR A 519 -16.83 -26.13 44.89
C THR A 519 -18.32 -26.28 44.54
N GLY A 520 -18.67 -25.98 43.29
CA GLY A 520 -20.02 -26.01 42.75
C GLY A 520 -20.82 -24.72 42.93
N GLN A 521 -20.34 -23.74 43.70
CA GLN A 521 -20.98 -22.43 43.82
C GLN A 521 -20.76 -21.58 42.56
N THR A 522 -21.69 -20.66 42.32
CA THR A 522 -21.63 -19.67 41.25
C THR A 522 -21.34 -18.28 41.80
N ALA A 523 -20.79 -17.41 40.96
CA ALA A 523 -20.56 -16.01 41.27
C ALA A 523 -20.61 -15.16 40.00
N VAL A 524 -20.76 -13.85 40.19
CA VAL A 524 -20.53 -12.84 39.16
C VAL A 524 -19.19 -12.18 39.44
N VAL A 525 -18.26 -12.25 38.48
CA VAL A 525 -17.03 -11.44 38.49
C VAL A 525 -17.31 -10.17 37.69
N LEU A 526 -17.29 -9.03 38.37
CA LEU A 526 -17.35 -7.71 37.73
C LEU A 526 -15.97 -7.37 37.19
N VAL A 527 -15.84 -7.26 35.86
CA VAL A 527 -14.61 -6.79 35.22
C VAL A 527 -14.66 -5.28 35.15
N LYS A 528 -13.83 -4.60 35.96
CA LYS A 528 -13.85 -3.16 36.17
C LYS A 528 -12.66 -2.49 35.51
N ALA A 529 -12.89 -1.28 34.99
CA ALA A 529 -11.84 -0.41 34.45
C ALA A 529 -11.86 0.95 35.14
N ASN A 530 -10.67 1.51 35.37
CA ASN A 530 -10.45 2.88 35.78
C ASN A 530 -9.29 3.48 34.96
N ALA A 531 -9.50 4.65 34.37
CA ALA A 531 -8.49 5.38 33.61
C ALA A 531 -8.80 6.89 33.57
N PRO A 532 -7.80 7.75 33.34
CA PRO A 532 -8.03 9.15 33.04
C PRO A 532 -8.74 9.31 31.69
N GLY A 533 -9.73 10.22 31.63
CA GLY A 533 -10.40 10.56 30.37
C GLY A 533 -11.36 9.48 29.86
N LYS A 534 -11.11 9.03 28.63
CA LYS A 534 -12.04 8.24 27.80
C LYS A 534 -11.32 7.06 27.14
N ILE A 535 -12.05 5.96 26.95
CA ILE A 535 -11.65 4.81 26.12
C ILE A 535 -12.65 4.68 24.97
N ASP A 536 -12.18 4.62 23.73
CA ASP A 536 -13.01 4.59 22.52
C ASP A 536 -13.22 3.17 21.98
N GLY A 537 -12.27 2.28 22.26
CA GLY A 537 -12.38 0.85 22.00
C GLY A 537 -11.38 0.04 22.83
N TYR A 538 -11.65 -1.26 23.01
CA TYR A 538 -10.69 -2.20 23.58
C TYR A 538 -10.81 -3.60 22.98
N GLN A 539 -9.74 -4.37 23.11
CA GLN A 539 -9.71 -5.83 22.97
C GLN A 539 -8.87 -6.43 24.10
N MET A 540 -9.22 -7.65 24.51
CA MET A 540 -8.51 -8.41 25.54
C MET A 540 -8.50 -9.91 25.23
N GLY A 541 -7.38 -10.55 25.53
CA GLY A 541 -7.27 -11.99 25.68
C GLY A 541 -7.34 -12.34 27.16
N ILE A 542 -8.32 -13.15 27.55
CA ILE A 542 -8.52 -13.58 28.94
C ILE A 542 -8.21 -15.08 29.02
N ARG A 543 -7.23 -15.45 29.84
CA ARG A 543 -6.92 -16.82 30.22
C ARG A 543 -7.59 -17.14 31.54
N PHE A 544 -8.14 -18.35 31.68
CA PHE A 544 -8.62 -18.86 32.96
C PHE A 544 -8.29 -20.35 33.13
N ASP A 545 -8.15 -20.79 34.38
CA ASP A 545 -7.94 -22.20 34.73
C ASP A 545 -9.26 -22.97 34.60
N GLU A 546 -9.39 -23.75 33.52
CA GLU A 546 -10.55 -24.57 33.19
C GLU A 546 -10.78 -25.74 34.16
N GLY A 547 -9.79 -26.07 35.00
CA GLY A 547 -9.91 -26.99 36.12
C GLY A 547 -10.37 -26.32 37.42
N ALA A 548 -10.30 -25.00 37.53
CA ALA A 548 -10.74 -24.21 38.68
C ALA A 548 -12.09 -23.53 38.49
N VAL A 549 -12.31 -22.94 37.32
CA VAL A 549 -13.43 -22.06 37.02
C VAL A 549 -14.05 -22.43 35.67
N GLN A 550 -15.37 -22.56 35.65
CA GLN A 550 -16.16 -22.65 34.42
C GLN A 550 -16.82 -21.29 34.15
N ILE A 551 -16.57 -20.69 32.99
CA ILE A 551 -17.37 -19.54 32.53
C ILE A 551 -18.75 -20.05 32.12
N LEU A 552 -19.79 -19.56 32.80
CA LEU A 552 -21.17 -19.84 32.45
C LEU A 552 -21.64 -18.88 31.35
N GLY A 553 -21.26 -17.61 31.39
CA GLY A 553 -21.60 -16.64 30.35
C GLY A 553 -21.27 -15.21 30.78
N TYR A 554 -21.86 -14.23 30.11
CA TYR A 554 -21.57 -12.82 30.34
C TYR A 554 -22.81 -11.92 30.21
N ASN A 555 -22.75 -10.77 30.86
CA ASN A 555 -23.85 -9.82 30.96
C ASN A 555 -23.35 -8.37 31.01
N GLN A 556 -24.23 -7.41 30.71
CA GLN A 556 -23.87 -5.99 30.63
C GLN A 556 -23.39 -5.43 31.99
N GLY A 557 -22.31 -4.64 31.93
CA GLY A 557 -21.81 -3.81 33.02
C GLY A 557 -22.48 -2.43 33.04
N ASP A 558 -21.68 -1.38 33.23
CA ASP A 558 -22.11 0.03 33.17
C ASP A 558 -21.88 0.64 31.77
N VAL A 559 -21.31 -0.14 30.85
CA VAL A 559 -20.95 0.26 29.49
C VAL A 559 -22.04 -0.17 28.50
N SER A 560 -22.31 0.69 27.51
CA SER A 560 -23.26 0.47 26.43
C SER A 560 -22.65 1.01 25.13
N PRO A 561 -22.84 0.36 23.97
CA PRO A 561 -23.58 -0.90 23.77
C PRO A 561 -22.89 -2.11 24.40
N PHE A 562 -23.65 -3.16 24.69
CA PHE A 562 -23.10 -4.48 25.08
C PHE A 562 -23.74 -5.54 24.18
N SER A 563 -22.97 -6.47 23.61
CA SER A 563 -23.50 -7.55 22.78
C SER A 563 -22.81 -8.86 23.11
N LEU A 564 -23.50 -9.99 22.94
CA LEU A 564 -22.85 -11.30 23.11
C LEU A 564 -21.76 -11.52 22.05
N ASP A 565 -21.93 -10.93 20.86
CA ASP A 565 -20.93 -10.89 19.78
C ASP A 565 -19.67 -10.07 20.10
N ASN A 566 -19.55 -9.51 21.30
CA ASN A 566 -18.32 -8.88 21.79
C ASN A 566 -17.36 -9.91 22.41
N PHE A 567 -17.71 -11.20 22.37
CA PHE A 567 -16.96 -12.29 22.98
C PHE A 567 -16.74 -13.43 21.97
N GLY A 568 -15.56 -14.04 22.02
CA GLY A 568 -15.15 -15.18 21.21
C GLY A 568 -14.89 -16.40 22.09
N GLU A 569 -15.79 -17.38 22.01
CA GLU A 569 -15.75 -18.63 22.81
C GLU A 569 -15.07 -19.82 22.07
N THR A 570 -14.41 -19.61 20.93
CA THR A 570 -13.86 -20.70 20.07
C THR A 570 -13.00 -21.72 20.84
N ASN A 571 -12.19 -21.22 21.78
CA ASN A 571 -11.25 -21.99 22.59
C ASN A 571 -11.67 -21.99 24.09
N ILE A 572 -12.96 -21.79 24.41
CA ILE A 572 -13.45 -21.65 25.79
C ILE A 572 -13.19 -22.91 26.66
N ASN A 573 -13.06 -24.08 26.04
CA ASN A 573 -12.75 -25.32 26.75
C ASN A 573 -11.24 -25.45 27.07
N ASP A 574 -10.39 -24.64 26.44
CA ASP A 574 -8.93 -24.59 26.63
C ASP A 574 -8.52 -23.37 27.48
N GLY A 575 -9.47 -22.83 28.26
CA GLY A 575 -9.26 -21.69 29.14
C GLY A 575 -9.16 -20.33 28.44
N GLU A 576 -9.56 -20.20 27.17
CA GLU A 576 -9.43 -18.94 26.41
C GLU A 576 -10.77 -18.24 26.16
N LEU A 577 -10.84 -16.96 26.52
CA LEU A 577 -11.92 -16.06 26.14
C LEU A 577 -11.35 -14.82 25.45
N ARG A 578 -11.75 -14.57 24.21
CA ARG A 578 -11.46 -13.30 23.49
C ARG A 578 -12.59 -12.31 23.75
N THR A 579 -12.29 -11.03 23.93
CA THR A 579 -13.31 -9.99 23.96
C THR A 579 -12.86 -8.71 23.25
N MET A 580 -13.82 -8.03 22.61
CA MET A 580 -13.62 -6.78 21.89
C MET A 580 -14.86 -5.90 22.05
N TRP A 581 -14.65 -4.63 22.36
CA TRP A 581 -15.72 -3.65 22.51
C TRP A 581 -15.40 -2.37 21.73
N ILE A 582 -16.39 -1.90 20.98
CA ILE A 582 -16.47 -0.55 20.43
C ILE A 582 -17.93 -0.08 20.42
N ASP A 583 -18.17 1.23 20.45
CA ASP A 583 -19.43 1.80 19.97
C ASP A 583 -19.29 2.20 18.49
N TYR A 584 -20.06 1.55 17.62
CA TYR A 584 -20.16 1.86 16.20
C TYR A 584 -20.76 3.26 15.94
N ALA A 585 -21.51 3.83 16.89
CA ALA A 585 -22.02 5.20 16.80
C ALA A 585 -21.02 6.28 17.26
N GLY A 586 -19.82 5.89 17.72
CA GLY A 586 -18.75 6.83 18.08
C GLY A 586 -18.82 7.40 19.51
N SER A 587 -19.52 6.74 20.44
CA SER A 587 -19.59 7.14 21.85
C SER A 587 -18.54 6.43 22.71
N PRO A 588 -17.44 7.09 23.11
CA PRO A 588 -16.42 6.45 23.95
C PRO A 588 -16.90 6.27 25.41
N ILE A 589 -16.35 5.26 26.08
CA ILE A 589 -16.49 5.03 27.51
C ILE A 589 -15.85 6.21 28.27
N VAL A 590 -16.68 7.04 28.88
CA VAL A 590 -16.20 8.08 29.82
C VAL A 590 -15.87 7.42 31.15
N LEU A 591 -14.59 7.41 31.54
CA LEU A 591 -14.11 6.93 32.84
C LEU A 591 -13.78 8.10 33.77
N ASN A 592 -12.93 9.04 33.37
CA ASN A 592 -12.54 10.21 34.17
C ASN A 592 -12.13 9.86 35.62
N ASN A 593 -11.27 8.84 35.79
CA ASN A 593 -10.88 8.26 37.09
C ASN A 593 -12.03 7.68 37.93
N THR A 594 -13.22 7.50 37.33
CA THR A 594 -14.36 6.79 37.93
C THR A 594 -14.33 5.35 37.45
N THR A 595 -14.38 4.41 38.38
CA THR A 595 -14.42 2.98 38.06
C THR A 595 -15.77 2.62 37.43
N LYS A 596 -15.75 1.87 36.32
CA LYS A 596 -16.93 1.29 35.69
C LYS A 596 -16.77 -0.20 35.47
N ASN A 597 -17.87 -0.94 35.61
CA ASN A 597 -17.97 -2.31 35.15
C ASN A 597 -17.98 -2.31 33.61
N LEU A 598 -16.97 -2.87 32.95
CA LEU A 598 -16.98 -3.06 31.50
C LEU A 598 -18.05 -4.10 31.12
N PHE A 599 -18.00 -5.25 31.78
CA PHE A 599 -18.95 -6.36 31.68
C PHE A 599 -18.92 -7.21 32.94
N LYS A 600 -19.78 -8.22 32.98
CA LYS A 600 -19.90 -9.19 34.06
C LYS A 600 -19.63 -10.58 33.50
N LEU A 601 -18.75 -11.35 34.13
CA LEU A 601 -18.57 -12.77 33.87
C LEU A 601 -19.37 -13.57 34.91
N HIS A 602 -20.29 -14.42 34.45
CA HIS A 602 -20.96 -15.38 35.30
C HIS A 602 -20.11 -16.64 35.33
N ILE A 603 -19.68 -17.09 36.52
CA ILE A 603 -18.75 -18.20 36.70
C ILE A 603 -19.28 -19.26 37.67
N LYS A 604 -18.69 -20.44 37.60
CA LYS A 604 -18.88 -21.53 38.56
C LYS A 604 -17.54 -22.11 39.01
N ALA A 605 -17.38 -22.26 40.31
CA ALA A 605 -16.22 -22.93 40.91
C ALA A 605 -16.27 -24.45 40.66
N LEU A 606 -15.21 -24.99 40.04
CA LEU A 606 -14.99 -26.44 39.89
C LEU A 606 -14.10 -27.00 41.01
N ARG A 607 -13.29 -26.13 41.65
CA ARG A 607 -12.63 -26.36 42.95
C ARG A 607 -12.76 -25.10 43.82
N GLN A 608 -12.31 -25.14 45.07
CA GLN A 608 -12.33 -23.97 45.95
C GLN A 608 -11.44 -22.85 45.38
N VAL A 609 -11.99 -21.64 45.22
CA VAL A 609 -11.30 -20.45 44.69
C VAL A 609 -11.30 -19.37 45.75
N CYS A 610 -10.14 -19.10 46.37
CA CYS A 610 -9.99 -18.11 47.43
C CYS A 610 -9.40 -16.77 46.97
N ASP A 611 -8.74 -16.76 45.82
CA ASP A 611 -8.27 -15.57 45.14
C ASP A 611 -8.58 -15.74 43.65
N ILE A 612 -9.19 -14.74 43.00
CA ILE A 612 -9.68 -14.88 41.63
C ILE A 612 -8.62 -14.47 40.60
N GLU A 613 -7.64 -13.64 40.98
CA GLU A 613 -6.55 -13.25 40.09
C GLU A 613 -5.58 -14.41 39.79
N ASP A 614 -5.49 -15.40 40.68
CA ASP A 614 -4.78 -16.68 40.48
C ASP A 614 -5.41 -17.58 39.38
N TYR A 615 -6.66 -17.32 38.95
CA TYR A 615 -7.39 -18.19 38.02
C TYR A 615 -8.04 -17.47 36.83
N ILE A 616 -8.00 -16.14 36.77
CA ILE A 616 -8.47 -15.34 35.63
C ILE A 616 -7.47 -14.20 35.41
N GLU A 617 -6.70 -14.29 34.32
CA GLU A 617 -5.64 -13.34 33.98
C GLU A 617 -5.81 -12.79 32.55
N LEU A 618 -5.04 -11.74 32.23
CA LEU A 618 -4.89 -11.27 30.85
C LEU A 618 -3.71 -11.97 30.19
N ASP A 619 -3.92 -12.46 28.97
CA ASP A 619 -2.94 -13.23 28.21
C ASP A 619 -2.86 -12.66 26.79
N HIS A 620 -1.78 -11.91 26.54
CA HIS A 620 -1.54 -11.29 25.24
C HIS A 620 -1.30 -12.33 24.13
N THR A 621 -0.98 -13.59 24.45
CA THR A 621 -0.75 -14.64 23.44
C THR A 621 -2.06 -15.14 22.82
N ILE A 622 -3.20 -14.96 23.49
CA ILE A 622 -4.55 -15.26 22.95
C ILE A 622 -4.93 -14.24 21.87
N ILE A 623 -4.68 -12.97 22.18
CA ILE A 623 -4.85 -11.76 21.36
C ILE A 623 -4.21 -10.59 22.13
N GLU A 624 -3.63 -9.60 21.44
CA GLU A 624 -3.12 -8.39 22.08
C GLU A 624 -4.16 -7.69 22.97
N ASN A 625 -3.72 -7.27 24.15
CA ASN A 625 -4.53 -6.47 25.07
C ASN A 625 -4.37 -4.99 24.70
N LEU A 626 -5.39 -4.38 24.09
CA LEU A 626 -5.32 -3.01 23.57
C LEU A 626 -6.47 -2.16 24.13
N PHE A 627 -6.18 -0.93 24.52
CA PHE A 627 -7.14 0.06 24.97
C PHE A 627 -6.82 1.40 24.31
N TYR A 628 -7.69 1.90 23.43
CA TYR A 628 -7.46 3.13 22.69
C TYR A 628 -8.31 4.28 23.22
N ASP A 629 -7.77 5.50 23.21
CA ASP A 629 -8.53 6.73 23.41
C ASP A 629 -9.17 7.25 22.12
N PRO A 630 -10.01 8.31 22.20
CA PRO A 630 -10.60 8.94 21.01
C PRO A 630 -9.60 9.63 20.07
N ASP A 631 -8.29 9.56 20.34
CA ASP A 631 -7.20 10.07 19.52
C ASP A 631 -6.33 8.90 18.94
N LEU A 632 -6.78 7.65 19.08
CA LEU A 632 -6.09 6.37 18.75
C LEU A 632 -4.76 6.12 19.46
N ASN A 633 -4.53 6.77 20.61
CA ASN A 633 -3.38 6.46 21.45
C ASN A 633 -3.72 5.31 22.42
N LEU A 634 -2.79 4.35 22.57
CA LEU A 634 -2.87 3.37 23.65
C LEU A 634 -2.96 4.06 25.01
N LYS A 635 -3.84 3.56 25.89
CA LYS A 635 -4.10 4.13 27.22
C LYS A 635 -3.77 3.14 28.33
N PRO A 636 -2.99 3.53 29.34
CA PRO A 636 -2.93 2.76 30.58
C PRO A 636 -4.31 2.72 31.24
N VAL A 637 -4.80 1.52 31.53
CA VAL A 637 -6.07 1.27 32.22
C VAL A 637 -5.79 0.38 33.42
N SER A 638 -6.26 0.77 34.60
CA SER A 638 -6.28 -0.11 35.76
C SER A 638 -7.50 -1.03 35.68
N LEU A 639 -7.25 -2.34 35.64
CA LEU A 639 -8.28 -3.36 35.52
C LEU A 639 -8.38 -4.16 36.82
N THR A 640 -9.61 -4.32 37.32
CA THR A 640 -9.87 -4.96 38.61
C THR A 640 -11.03 -5.94 38.51
N LEU A 641 -10.87 -7.12 39.11
CA LEU A 641 -11.90 -8.13 39.26
C LEU A 641 -12.54 -7.99 40.65
N GLU A 642 -13.87 -7.89 40.71
CA GLU A 642 -14.62 -8.00 41.97
C GLU A 642 -15.57 -9.19 41.91
N LEU A 643 -15.35 -10.18 42.78
CA LEU A 643 -16.19 -11.38 42.86
C LEU A 643 -17.37 -11.15 43.80
N GLN A 644 -18.59 -11.32 43.26
CA GLN A 644 -19.85 -11.23 43.99
C GLN A 644 -20.54 -12.60 43.97
N PRO A 645 -20.63 -13.32 45.12
CA PRO A 645 -21.34 -14.59 45.18
C PRO A 645 -22.83 -14.42 44.86
N GLU A 646 -23.30 -15.09 43.81
CA GLU A 646 -24.66 -14.98 43.28
C GLU A 646 -25.08 -16.33 42.69
N GLU A 647 -26.31 -16.78 42.96
CA GLU A 647 -26.83 -18.04 42.43
C GLU A 647 -27.25 -17.84 40.97
N ILE A 648 -26.47 -18.37 40.02
CA ILE A 648 -26.74 -18.30 38.58
C ILE A 648 -27.26 -19.67 38.12
N LYS A 649 -28.50 -19.70 37.66
CA LYS A 649 -29.20 -20.92 37.21
C LYS A 649 -29.55 -20.89 35.72
N HIS A 650 -29.56 -19.71 35.10
CA HIS A 650 -29.97 -19.53 33.72
C HIS A 650 -28.85 -18.93 32.88
N LYS A 651 -29.00 -18.97 31.55
CA LYS A 651 -28.07 -18.38 30.58
C LYS A 651 -28.83 -17.89 29.36
N VAL A 652 -28.43 -16.77 28.78
CA VAL A 652 -28.71 -16.45 27.37
C VAL A 652 -27.54 -16.98 26.55
N LEU A 653 -27.82 -17.95 25.68
CA LEU A 653 -26.81 -18.64 24.87
C LEU A 653 -26.41 -17.80 23.66
N SER A 654 -27.39 -17.27 22.93
CA SER A 654 -27.17 -16.55 21.67
C SER A 654 -28.36 -15.64 21.36
N VAL A 655 -28.11 -14.58 20.58
CA VAL A 655 -29.13 -13.69 20.03
C VAL A 655 -28.83 -13.47 18.55
N TYR A 656 -29.65 -14.02 17.66
CA TYR A 656 -29.29 -14.11 16.23
C TYR A 656 -30.51 -13.99 15.29
N PRO A 657 -30.32 -13.57 14.03
CA PRO A 657 -29.08 -13.01 13.48
C PRO A 657 -28.77 -11.62 14.08
N ASN A 658 -27.49 -11.30 14.17
CA ASN A 658 -27.00 -9.95 14.46
C ASN A 658 -25.94 -9.57 13.40
N PRO A 659 -26.20 -8.56 12.53
CA PRO A 659 -27.42 -7.76 12.45
C PRO A 659 -28.70 -8.54 12.12
N THR A 660 -29.85 -8.00 12.51
CA THR A 660 -31.19 -8.47 12.15
C THR A 660 -31.85 -7.53 11.13
N SER A 661 -32.71 -8.06 10.25
CA SER A 661 -33.56 -7.25 9.37
C SER A 661 -35.00 -7.15 9.92
N ASP A 662 -35.75 -8.26 9.95
CA ASP A 662 -37.09 -8.31 10.55
C ASP A 662 -37.28 -9.36 11.65
N ALA A 663 -36.40 -10.35 11.81
CA ALA A 663 -36.58 -11.42 12.80
C ALA A 663 -35.34 -11.65 13.67
N VAL A 664 -35.56 -11.94 14.95
CA VAL A 664 -34.49 -12.26 15.91
C VAL A 664 -34.93 -13.39 16.85
N THR A 665 -34.02 -14.33 17.10
CA THR A 665 -34.20 -15.48 17.99
C THR A 665 -33.24 -15.37 19.16
N PHE A 666 -33.75 -15.69 20.35
CA PHE A 666 -33.00 -15.80 21.59
C PHE A 666 -32.96 -17.27 22.00
N ASP A 667 -31.77 -17.86 22.07
CA ASP A 667 -31.61 -19.16 22.73
C ASP A 667 -31.28 -18.94 24.20
N VAL A 668 -32.02 -19.62 25.08
CA VAL A 668 -31.83 -19.55 26.53
C VAL A 668 -31.70 -20.95 27.12
N GLU A 669 -30.83 -21.12 28.10
CA GLU A 669 -30.70 -22.34 28.88
C GLU A 669 -31.25 -22.12 30.30
N LEU A 670 -32.08 -23.05 30.75
CA LEU A 670 -32.77 -22.98 32.03
C LEU A 670 -32.34 -24.15 32.93
N GLY A 671 -31.56 -23.89 33.99
CA GLY A 671 -31.19 -24.92 34.97
C GLY A 671 -32.38 -25.45 35.79
N GLU A 672 -33.43 -24.64 35.96
CA GLU A 672 -34.72 -25.04 36.53
C GLU A 672 -35.88 -24.43 35.72
N ALA A 673 -37.10 -24.99 35.88
CA ALA A 673 -38.28 -24.48 35.17
C ALA A 673 -38.61 -23.05 35.61
N ALA A 674 -38.66 -22.12 34.65
CA ALA A 674 -38.76 -20.69 34.90
C ALA A 674 -39.68 -19.98 33.90
N THR A 675 -40.13 -18.78 34.26
CA THR A 675 -40.77 -17.85 33.32
C THR A 675 -39.70 -16.98 32.68
N VAL A 676 -39.71 -16.94 31.35
CA VAL A 676 -38.88 -16.07 30.53
C VAL A 676 -39.73 -14.90 30.04
N SER A 677 -39.18 -13.70 30.09
CA SER A 677 -39.77 -12.48 29.52
C SER A 677 -38.70 -11.73 28.75
N ILE A 678 -38.91 -11.55 27.45
CA ILE A 678 -38.00 -10.83 26.55
C ILE A 678 -38.67 -9.55 26.09
N GLN A 679 -37.99 -8.42 26.28
CA GLN A 679 -38.36 -7.11 25.77
C GLN A 679 -37.29 -6.63 24.79
N LEU A 680 -37.69 -6.21 23.60
CA LEU A 680 -36.86 -5.47 22.64
C LEU A 680 -37.31 -4.02 22.62
N LEU A 681 -36.38 -3.06 22.69
CA LEU A 681 -36.63 -1.62 22.61
C LEU A 681 -35.77 -0.99 21.52
N ASP A 682 -36.32 0.00 20.80
CA ASP A 682 -35.56 0.86 19.89
C ASP A 682 -35.18 2.21 20.54
N SER A 683 -34.48 3.06 19.77
CA SER A 683 -34.05 4.41 20.19
C SER A 683 -35.19 5.38 20.52
N SER A 684 -36.43 5.09 20.10
CA SER A 684 -37.63 5.85 20.46
C SER A 684 -38.29 5.35 21.75
N ASN A 685 -37.77 4.28 22.36
CA ASN A 685 -38.40 3.49 23.43
C ASN A 685 -39.68 2.76 22.98
N THR A 686 -39.92 2.62 21.67
CA THR A 686 -40.93 1.69 21.18
C THR A 686 -40.45 0.27 21.48
N SER A 687 -41.34 -0.60 21.98
CA SER A 687 -40.95 -1.94 22.39
C SER A 687 -41.95 -3.02 21.99
N ILE A 688 -41.40 -4.22 21.75
CA ILE A 688 -42.14 -5.46 21.56
C ILE A 688 -41.69 -6.46 22.63
N ASN A 689 -42.60 -7.33 23.06
CA ASN A 689 -42.38 -8.19 24.21
C ASN A 689 -42.87 -9.61 23.91
N SER A 690 -42.16 -10.61 24.44
CA SER A 690 -42.54 -12.03 24.41
C SER A 690 -42.39 -12.59 25.82
N SER A 691 -43.32 -13.44 26.28
CA SER A 691 -43.19 -14.11 27.58
C SER A 691 -43.87 -15.47 27.58
N GLY A 692 -43.27 -16.41 28.32
CA GLY A 692 -43.78 -17.76 28.48
C GLY A 692 -43.09 -18.48 29.65
N SER A 693 -43.67 -19.59 30.09
CA SER A 693 -43.08 -20.46 31.10
C SER A 693 -42.56 -21.74 30.44
N TYR A 694 -41.32 -22.10 30.77
CA TYR A 694 -40.57 -23.15 30.10
C TYR A 694 -39.99 -24.13 31.14
N ALA A 695 -39.82 -25.39 30.74
CA ALA A 695 -39.17 -26.40 31.57
C ALA A 695 -37.65 -26.19 31.63
N ALA A 696 -36.95 -26.89 32.52
CA ALA A 696 -35.49 -26.92 32.49
C ALA A 696 -34.96 -27.44 31.13
N GLY A 697 -33.82 -26.93 30.66
CA GLY A 697 -33.22 -27.21 29.36
C GLY A 697 -33.14 -25.96 28.45
N ILE A 698 -32.78 -26.20 27.18
CA ILE A 698 -32.58 -25.15 26.15
C ILE A 698 -33.90 -24.85 25.43
N HIS A 699 -34.20 -23.56 25.21
CA HIS A 699 -35.38 -23.09 24.47
C HIS A 699 -35.01 -21.94 23.53
N SER A 700 -35.57 -21.96 22.31
CA SER A 700 -35.44 -20.89 21.32
C SER A 700 -36.72 -20.04 21.29
N ILE A 701 -36.58 -18.72 21.47
CA ILE A 701 -37.69 -17.78 21.54
C ILE A 701 -37.53 -16.74 20.43
N ALA A 702 -38.36 -16.82 19.39
CA ALA A 702 -38.25 -15.99 18.19
C ALA A 702 -39.29 -14.86 18.14
N PHE A 703 -38.84 -13.66 17.80
CA PHE A 703 -39.67 -12.58 17.28
C PHE A 703 -39.71 -12.72 15.75
N THR A 704 -40.87 -13.09 15.21
CA THR A 704 -41.06 -13.34 13.76
C THR A 704 -41.23 -12.08 12.93
N SER A 705 -41.45 -10.93 13.56
CA SER A 705 -41.35 -9.60 12.94
C SER A 705 -40.94 -8.57 14.00
N THR A 706 -40.11 -7.62 13.61
CA THR A 706 -39.63 -6.46 14.37
C THR A 706 -39.95 -5.17 13.63
N SER A 707 -40.77 -5.23 12.58
CA SER A 707 -41.15 -4.15 11.66
C SER A 707 -41.72 -2.90 12.33
N THR A 708 -42.25 -3.01 13.56
CA THR A 708 -42.71 -1.87 14.37
C THR A 708 -41.59 -1.10 15.08
N LEU A 709 -40.38 -1.65 15.14
CA LEU A 709 -39.19 -1.02 15.72
C LEU A 709 -38.41 -0.26 14.63
N LEU A 710 -37.83 0.88 15.00
CA LEU A 710 -36.90 1.61 14.15
C LEU A 710 -35.61 0.81 13.89
N SER A 711 -35.02 1.00 12.72
CA SER A 711 -33.69 0.49 12.38
C SER A 711 -32.60 1.24 13.15
N GLY A 712 -31.44 0.62 13.31
CA GLY A 712 -30.36 1.05 14.20
C GLY A 712 -30.20 0.13 15.41
N MET A 713 -29.66 0.65 16.50
CA MET A 713 -29.41 -0.15 17.70
C MET A 713 -30.70 -0.47 18.45
N LEU A 714 -30.97 -1.77 18.66
CA LEU A 714 -32.01 -2.25 19.57
C LEU A 714 -31.36 -2.67 20.89
N THR A 715 -32.06 -2.43 22.00
CA THR A 715 -31.71 -2.95 23.33
C THR A 715 -32.65 -4.10 23.67
N TYR A 716 -32.12 -5.24 24.12
CA TYR A 716 -32.92 -6.32 24.67
C TYR A 716 -32.79 -6.39 26.20
N ARG A 717 -33.86 -6.87 26.84
CA ARG A 717 -33.89 -7.30 28.24
C ARG A 717 -34.55 -8.66 28.31
N VAL A 718 -33.81 -9.66 28.78
CA VAL A 718 -34.28 -11.03 28.99
C VAL A 718 -34.30 -11.27 30.50
N THR A 719 -35.49 -11.34 31.09
CA THR A 719 -35.69 -11.71 32.49
C THR A 719 -36.02 -13.20 32.56
N ILE A 720 -35.27 -13.95 33.37
CA ILE A 720 -35.47 -15.39 33.59
C ILE A 720 -35.56 -15.63 35.09
N GLY A 721 -36.77 -15.91 35.59
CA GLY A 721 -37.01 -15.97 37.03
C GLY A 721 -36.67 -14.62 37.69
N ASN A 722 -35.59 -14.57 38.46
CA ASN A 722 -35.06 -13.35 39.08
C ASN A 722 -33.85 -12.76 38.34
N GLU A 723 -33.25 -13.49 37.40
CA GLU A 723 -32.04 -13.06 36.67
C GLU A 723 -32.42 -12.10 35.53
N LEU A 724 -31.60 -11.08 35.29
CA LEU A 724 -31.80 -10.10 34.22
C LEU A 724 -30.56 -10.02 33.32
N TYR A 725 -30.73 -10.38 32.06
CA TYR A 725 -29.74 -10.26 30.99
C TYR A 725 -30.10 -9.07 30.10
N THR A 726 -29.15 -8.16 29.86
CA THR A 726 -29.34 -6.99 29.01
C THR A 726 -28.25 -6.93 27.94
N GLY A 727 -28.60 -6.41 26.76
CA GLY A 727 -27.64 -6.20 25.69
C GLY A 727 -28.27 -5.56 24.46
N ASN A 728 -27.53 -5.59 23.35
CA ASN A 728 -27.80 -4.84 22.15
C ASN A 728 -27.56 -5.69 20.90
N ILE A 729 -28.38 -5.42 19.89
CA ILE A 729 -28.26 -5.94 18.52
C ILE A 729 -28.46 -4.79 17.53
N VAL A 730 -27.96 -4.94 16.31
CA VAL A 730 -28.13 -3.96 15.24
C VAL A 730 -29.27 -4.41 14.33
N LYS A 731 -30.27 -3.56 14.13
CA LYS A 731 -31.28 -3.72 13.10
C LYS A 731 -30.90 -2.95 11.84
N VAL A 732 -30.80 -3.64 10.71
CA VAL A 732 -30.63 -3.05 9.37
C VAL A 732 -31.98 -2.99 8.63
N ASN A 733 -32.05 -2.20 7.56
CA ASN A 733 -33.25 -2.07 6.72
C ASN A 733 -33.46 -3.29 5.80
#